data_AF-A0A495ZX29-F1
#
_entry.id   AF-A0A495ZX29-F1
#
_cell.length_a   1.000
_cell.length_b   1.000
_cell.length_c   1.000
_cell.angle_alpha   90.00
_cell.angle_beta   90.00
_cell.angle_gamma   90.00
#
_symmetry.space_group_name_H-M   'P 1'
#
loop_
_entity.id
_entity.type
_entity.pdbx_description
1 polymer ?
#
loop_
_entity_poly.entity_id
_entity_poly.type
_entity_poly.pdbx_seq_one_letter_code
_entity_poly.pdbx_strand_id
1 'polypeptide(L)'
;MTTDVLQDIIARCHQRHEKPLEQRKTTVTPLFYKGLPYHFTVYCAHRYPVMLQDLEAAGISFMPIGQAPGTDRPPRSFGGERFLKRQQATDWDITQWHRSWGMQVYTGIPSGRDGAPWHDIDFKYEAICAAPDAVLACVQALVSTAANPLLTLSKSGGLRFSCRIPGYLHPNTKQAQVYIYKGSPSEENPYHHNAYLEILGEKGYNCWDGRYEILLGNLLEPPVIPKEVLFAPIDALRAKLHEPVSQILQHTESIPEVPYSLGSGKLDLAKEAFFKRGFSYVRQEDGFHYWHRHSDEIGNTEVTLWENEDGVWVCASTSDTELPMEATLITDVWKDTGILPPIPKTGIPIDDKVLAVREGTLSPLSLKRPSPVLHKSKPTEEIDETPEAIRVQVQRAFDRNVRVLGCIPETDVEKNREVESFLGKAICLRVPSVELGAAAEQFLQNPDVESVTPWRDRIYLWDQVKDIPVDVRMATPFQRGNVCEDPERCEAIEQKGGDPSEIICPQCPVYTACRERGYLSQFSTFQTTHAQILGNFRLVLDPQYAKRVEQLLEVRDGTQPFCIINVKRENALFLRCKLPRTTLKEWVVNWQGSALGNFAIALLNVVEIGDRSHGSFTKRLRTVVQTFEWLEEEIVQQMCHINIQGRVVARGVIDAETGAELARFTIEFEGGISAYIPVDAAAADRLAAEGLPFFRLDAFVPNEDMKILMSIADAVGLGILDAATVENIQEFQTVCADPSWTFWHQLKRFFTHYTRNADAPMRWEDEALQFRVPPVLHPSVKHLLVNGPILYGEHLHRAFLDAETESLRTQPRAWVPGNRAFQIRTGIYPRETILDFSSTWDVIGMSETGQQIFSRIQAEIERDPNIKHGIITVLYALEQLKSIAKNGNVCFLTEFRRLEGLETAFQEAQVIWIVGMPEIGPGTILEFTQTYFGNDEEPLSYEMEPEPYRYKDARVQSVHEKVVIRIFTEILELVQLNRLANKKVMLITGFRIPDIIDRPETLLFDWKDFDVAGGLDKLAEVIAIRQGFETERDNLTAESSRKEVERVLGCSPRQANRVLQRLGKSPRVPFREQILALLTNGEKKTPELTEAIQGHPKAINTELTRLVEMGEIVKVRRGVYRLPES
;
A
#
# COMPACT_ATOMS: atom_id res chain seq x y z
N MET A 1 -51.44 -10.70 18.29
CA MET A 1 -50.91 -9.46 18.89
C MET A 1 -51.97 -8.86 19.79
N THR A 2 -51.62 -8.43 21.00
CA THR A 2 -52.51 -7.61 21.83
C THR A 2 -52.55 -6.18 21.27
N THR A 3 -53.74 -5.59 21.22
CA THR A 3 -54.03 -4.25 20.70
C THR A 3 -53.19 -3.16 21.38
N ASP A 4 -52.69 -3.43 22.60
CA ASP A 4 -51.89 -2.52 23.41
C ASP A 4 -50.47 -2.26 22.85
N VAL A 5 -49.86 -3.19 22.11
CA VAL A 5 -48.49 -3.02 21.57
C VAL A 5 -48.47 -2.08 20.35
N LEU A 6 -49.57 -1.97 19.62
CA LEU A 6 -49.68 -1.14 18.42
C LEU A 6 -50.02 0.33 18.75
N GLN A 7 -50.81 0.60 19.81
CA GLN A 7 -51.09 1.97 20.23
C GLN A 7 -49.86 2.71 20.77
N ASP A 8 -48.89 1.98 21.35
CA ASP A 8 -47.64 2.56 21.85
C ASP A 8 -46.65 2.94 20.73
N ILE A 9 -46.79 2.36 19.53
CA ILE A 9 -45.89 2.63 18.39
C ILE A 9 -45.99 4.08 17.92
N ILE A 10 -47.20 4.65 17.86
CA ILE A 10 -47.40 6.05 17.42
C ILE A 10 -46.75 7.02 18.42
N ALA A 11 -46.95 6.80 19.72
CA ALA A 11 -46.29 7.59 20.77
C ALA A 11 -44.76 7.49 20.67
N ARG A 12 -44.22 6.31 20.37
CA ARG A 12 -42.79 6.10 20.14
C ARG A 12 -42.27 6.78 18.88
N CYS A 13 -43.07 6.85 17.81
CA CYS A 13 -42.76 7.62 16.61
C CYS A 13 -42.61 9.11 16.92
N HIS A 14 -43.56 9.69 17.66
CA HIS A 14 -43.48 11.09 18.11
C HIS A 14 -42.26 11.33 19.01
N GLN A 15 -42.04 10.48 20.01
CA GLN A 15 -40.88 10.58 20.90
C GLN A 15 -39.55 10.51 20.13
N ARG A 16 -39.47 9.64 19.11
CA ARG A 16 -38.26 9.50 18.26
C ARG A 16 -38.06 10.71 17.35
N HIS A 17 -39.13 11.31 16.83
CA HIS A 17 -39.04 12.52 16.04
C HIS A 17 -38.50 13.70 16.87
N GLU A 18 -38.98 13.86 18.10
CA GLU A 18 -38.50 14.89 19.04
C GLU A 18 -37.05 14.68 19.48
N LYS A 19 -36.60 13.43 19.60
CA LYS A 19 -35.24 13.06 20.00
C LYS A 19 -34.66 12.01 19.05
N PRO A 20 -34.14 12.43 17.88
CA PRO A 20 -33.49 11.52 16.95
C PRO A 20 -32.30 10.81 17.58
N LEU A 21 -32.04 9.58 17.15
CA LEU A 21 -30.92 8.80 17.66
C LEU A 21 -29.59 9.24 17.03
N GLU A 22 -28.53 9.28 17.85
CA GLU A 22 -27.16 9.53 17.41
C GLU A 22 -26.38 8.22 17.16
N GLN A 23 -25.47 8.25 16.19
CA GLN A 23 -24.61 7.10 15.87
C GLN A 23 -23.47 6.93 16.88
N ARG A 24 -23.09 5.67 17.15
CA ARG A 24 -22.00 5.31 18.07
C ARG A 24 -20.82 4.71 17.31
N LYS A 25 -19.60 5.08 17.69
CA LYS A 25 -18.35 4.60 17.09
C LYS A 25 -18.31 3.07 16.93
N THR A 26 -17.93 2.60 15.75
CA THR A 26 -17.71 1.17 15.47
C THR A 26 -16.54 0.67 16.31
N THR A 27 -16.72 -0.47 16.99
CA THR A 27 -15.62 -1.10 17.73
C THR A 27 -14.99 -2.15 16.85
N VAL A 28 -13.70 -1.94 16.56
CA VAL A 28 -12.90 -2.89 15.81
C VAL A 28 -12.13 -3.75 16.80
N THR A 29 -12.39 -5.05 16.78
CA THR A 29 -11.73 -5.99 17.67
C THR A 29 -10.91 -6.96 16.82
N PRO A 30 -9.58 -7.08 17.01
CA PRO A 30 -8.78 -8.04 16.27
C PRO A 30 -9.25 -9.46 16.61
N LEU A 31 -9.41 -10.28 15.58
CA LEU A 31 -9.79 -11.68 15.70
C LEU A 31 -8.51 -12.44 16.03
N PHE A 32 -8.27 -12.62 17.33
CA PHE A 32 -7.03 -13.12 17.92
C PHE A 32 -5.87 -12.13 17.96
N TYR A 33 -5.00 -12.32 18.96
CA TYR A 33 -3.71 -11.67 19.07
C TYR A 33 -3.02 -11.69 17.70
N LYS A 34 -2.80 -10.49 17.11
CA LYS A 34 -1.89 -10.20 15.97
C LYS A 34 -2.41 -10.48 14.54
N GLY A 35 -3.04 -9.48 13.90
CA GLY A 35 -3.17 -9.37 12.43
C GLY A 35 -4.53 -9.79 11.83
N LEU A 36 -4.81 -9.33 10.60
CA LEU A 36 -6.07 -9.47 9.84
C LEU A 36 -6.63 -10.92 9.81
N PRO A 37 -7.98 -11.10 9.83
CA PRO A 37 -9.03 -10.10 9.70
C PRO A 37 -9.58 -9.64 11.04
N TYR A 38 -10.08 -8.41 11.03
CA TYR A 38 -10.75 -7.81 12.18
C TYR A 38 -12.20 -8.29 12.28
N HIS A 39 -12.69 -8.47 13.50
CA HIS A 39 -14.12 -8.42 13.77
C HIS A 39 -14.54 -6.95 13.87
N PHE A 40 -15.43 -6.54 12.98
CA PHE A 40 -16.10 -5.26 13.06
C PHE A 40 -17.44 -5.48 13.77
N THR A 41 -17.50 -5.02 15.02
CA THR A 41 -18.73 -4.97 15.77
C THR A 41 -19.27 -3.55 15.65
N VAL A 42 -20.34 -3.41 14.89
CA VAL A 42 -21.02 -2.13 14.77
C VAL A 42 -22.12 -2.08 15.81
N TYR A 43 -22.10 -1.04 16.64
CA TYR A 43 -23.18 -0.80 17.59
C TYR A 43 -24.21 0.10 16.95
N CYS A 44 -25.45 -0.33 16.95
CA CYS A 44 -26.55 0.59 16.65
C CYS A 44 -26.64 1.66 17.77
N ALA A 45 -27.42 2.72 17.53
CA ALA A 45 -27.61 3.79 18.52
C ALA A 45 -28.09 3.30 19.91
N HIS A 46 -28.80 2.16 19.93
CA HIS A 46 -29.31 1.48 21.13
C HIS A 46 -28.32 0.49 21.79
N ARG A 47 -27.07 0.45 21.34
CA ARG A 47 -26.02 -0.50 21.79
C ARG A 47 -26.26 -1.98 21.43
N TYR A 48 -27.13 -2.29 20.48
CA TYR A 48 -27.20 -3.66 19.95
C TYR A 48 -25.98 -3.92 19.06
N PRO A 49 -25.18 -4.96 19.35
CA PRO A 49 -24.05 -5.33 18.50
C PRO A 49 -24.57 -6.02 17.24
N VAL A 50 -24.12 -5.55 16.08
CA VAL A 50 -24.35 -6.20 14.79
C VAL A 50 -22.99 -6.56 14.20
N MET A 51 -22.79 -7.86 13.97
CA MET A 51 -21.58 -8.35 13.34
C MET A 51 -21.73 -8.28 11.82
N LEU A 52 -20.75 -7.68 11.14
CA LEU A 52 -20.76 -7.60 9.67
C LEU A 52 -20.76 -8.98 9.00
N GLN A 53 -20.22 -10.00 9.67
CA GLN A 53 -20.21 -11.38 9.22
C GLN A 53 -21.61 -11.97 9.11
N ASP A 54 -22.46 -11.69 10.09
CA ASP A 54 -23.82 -12.22 10.13
C ASP A 54 -24.67 -11.61 9.01
N LEU A 55 -24.44 -10.34 8.70
CA LEU A 55 -25.08 -9.65 7.57
C LEU A 55 -24.66 -10.24 6.22
N GLU A 56 -23.37 -10.52 6.05
CA GLU A 56 -22.84 -11.16 4.85
C GLU A 56 -23.45 -12.57 4.65
N ALA A 57 -23.51 -13.37 5.73
CA ALA A 57 -24.12 -14.70 5.72
C ALA A 57 -25.63 -14.66 5.42
N ALA A 58 -26.32 -13.61 5.87
CA ALA A 58 -27.72 -13.34 5.54
C ALA A 58 -27.94 -12.86 4.09
N GLY A 59 -26.86 -12.64 3.32
CA GLY A 59 -26.90 -12.14 1.96
C GLY A 59 -27.24 -10.66 1.87
N ILE A 60 -26.86 -9.87 2.88
CA ILE A 60 -27.17 -8.45 3.01
C ILE A 60 -25.93 -7.62 2.67
N SER A 61 -26.07 -6.62 1.80
CA SER A 61 -25.01 -5.68 1.44
C SER A 61 -24.91 -4.52 2.44
N PHE A 62 -23.70 -4.10 2.80
CA PHE A 62 -23.47 -3.00 3.75
C PHE A 62 -22.18 -2.21 3.49
N MET A 63 -22.06 -1.04 4.11
CA MET A 63 -20.85 -0.20 4.07
C MET A 63 -20.62 0.60 5.36
N PRO A 64 -19.36 1.00 5.67
CA PRO A 64 -19.05 1.88 6.80
C PRO A 64 -19.59 3.31 6.56
N ILE A 65 -20.03 3.97 7.64
CA ILE A 65 -20.44 5.39 7.62
C ILE A 65 -19.33 6.27 8.20
N GLY A 66 -18.91 7.31 7.47
CA GLY A 66 -17.93 8.33 7.91
C GLY A 66 -18.48 9.34 8.95
N GLN A 67 -17.61 10.13 9.58
CA GLN A 67 -17.93 10.99 10.74
C GLN A 67 -18.90 12.17 10.47
N ALA A 68 -19.92 12.29 11.35
CA ALA A 68 -20.64 13.50 11.82
C ALA A 68 -22.03 13.87 11.18
N PRO A 69 -22.95 14.52 11.95
CA PRO A 69 -24.41 14.50 11.76
C PRO A 69 -24.97 15.46 10.68
N GLY A 70 -24.09 16.10 9.89
CA GLY A 70 -24.48 16.98 8.77
C GLY A 70 -24.36 16.32 7.38
N THR A 71 -23.81 15.11 7.30
CA THR A 71 -23.56 14.35 6.06
C THR A 71 -24.36 13.06 6.00
N ASP A 72 -25.59 13.10 6.49
CA ASP A 72 -26.61 12.05 6.31
C ASP A 72 -27.14 11.98 4.87
N ARG A 73 -26.37 12.42 3.88
CA ARG A 73 -26.73 12.29 2.48
C ARG A 73 -26.18 10.96 1.97
N PRO A 74 -27.01 10.12 1.33
CA PRO A 74 -26.47 9.04 0.51
C PRO A 74 -25.48 9.62 -0.53
N PRO A 75 -24.57 8.81 -1.07
CA PRO A 75 -23.61 9.27 -2.09
C PRO A 75 -24.31 10.13 -3.15
N ARG A 76 -23.74 11.31 -3.45
CA ARG A 76 -24.35 12.30 -4.36
C ARG A 76 -24.58 11.76 -5.79
N SER A 77 -23.97 10.62 -6.14
CA SER A 77 -24.20 9.90 -7.39
C SER A 77 -24.65 8.46 -7.09
N PHE A 78 -25.94 8.18 -7.29
CA PHE A 78 -26.41 6.81 -7.47
C PHE A 78 -26.11 6.40 -8.91
N GLY A 79 -25.09 5.56 -9.10
CA GLY A 79 -24.71 5.07 -10.41
C GLY A 79 -23.23 4.69 -10.47
N GLY A 80 -22.95 3.43 -10.79
CA GLY A 80 -21.61 2.86 -10.88
C GLY A 80 -21.67 1.36 -10.60
N GLU A 81 -20.77 0.58 -11.22
CA GLU A 81 -20.70 -0.89 -11.06
C GLU A 81 -20.66 -1.31 -9.58
N ARG A 82 -20.06 -0.47 -8.73
CA ARG A 82 -19.95 -0.70 -7.28
C ARG A 82 -21.30 -0.95 -6.60
N PHE A 83 -22.36 -0.21 -6.94
CA PHE A 83 -23.67 -0.36 -6.29
C PHE A 83 -24.54 -1.46 -6.90
N LEU A 84 -24.06 -2.10 -7.96
CA LEU A 84 -24.69 -3.27 -8.59
C LEU A 84 -24.16 -4.59 -8.03
N LYS A 85 -23.06 -4.56 -7.27
CA LYS A 85 -22.45 -5.73 -6.60
C LYS A 85 -22.67 -5.67 -5.10
N ARG A 86 -22.92 -6.83 -4.47
CA ARG A 86 -22.95 -6.98 -3.00
C ARG A 86 -21.64 -6.48 -2.39
N GLN A 87 -21.74 -5.59 -1.41
CA GLN A 87 -20.62 -5.06 -0.65
C GLN A 87 -20.37 -5.92 0.60
N GLN A 88 -19.11 -6.31 0.81
CA GLN A 88 -18.60 -7.12 1.92
C GLN A 88 -17.64 -6.30 2.78
N ALA A 89 -17.33 -6.74 4.00
CA ALA A 89 -16.40 -6.06 4.89
C ALA A 89 -15.00 -5.85 4.27
N THR A 90 -14.55 -6.79 3.43
CA THR A 90 -13.26 -6.76 2.71
C THR A 90 -13.24 -5.82 1.51
N ASP A 91 -14.40 -5.36 1.03
CA ASP A 91 -14.48 -4.37 -0.06
C ASP A 91 -14.16 -2.94 0.43
N TRP A 92 -13.89 -2.79 1.74
CA TRP A 92 -13.57 -1.52 2.39
C TRP A 92 -12.23 -1.62 3.12
N ASP A 93 -11.45 -0.56 3.03
CA ASP A 93 -10.17 -0.47 3.74
C ASP A 93 -10.41 -0.58 5.25
N ILE A 94 -9.55 -1.31 5.95
CA ILE A 94 -9.58 -1.47 7.40
C ILE A 94 -9.63 -0.12 8.13
N THR A 95 -8.93 0.89 7.60
CA THR A 95 -8.92 2.25 8.12
C THR A 95 -10.31 2.88 8.04
N GLN A 96 -11.09 2.60 7.00
CA GLN A 96 -12.47 3.10 6.87
C GLN A 96 -13.39 2.53 7.95
N TRP A 97 -13.24 1.25 8.30
CA TRP A 97 -13.97 0.65 9.41
C TRP A 97 -13.48 1.12 10.79
N HIS A 98 -12.18 1.35 10.97
CA HIS A 98 -11.67 2.00 12.19
C HIS A 98 -12.20 3.42 12.38
N ARG A 99 -12.51 4.09 11.26
CA ARG A 99 -13.01 5.47 11.20
C ARG A 99 -14.54 5.54 11.22
N SER A 100 -15.27 4.41 11.13
CA SER A 100 -16.72 4.43 10.95
C SER A 100 -17.52 4.63 12.24
N TRP A 101 -18.58 5.42 12.17
CA TRP A 101 -19.53 5.64 13.28
C TRP A 101 -20.78 4.76 13.20
N GLY A 102 -20.81 3.85 12.23
CA GLY A 102 -21.91 2.94 12.04
C GLY A 102 -21.77 2.21 10.71
N MET A 103 -22.85 1.56 10.31
CA MET A 103 -22.99 0.95 8.99
C MET A 103 -24.26 1.45 8.31
N GLN A 104 -24.19 1.58 6.99
CA GLN A 104 -25.37 1.63 6.13
C GLN A 104 -25.59 0.23 5.58
N VAL A 105 -26.81 -0.27 5.73
CA VAL A 105 -27.24 -1.54 5.18
C VAL A 105 -28.16 -1.24 4.00
N TYR A 106 -28.07 -2.03 2.94
CA TYR A 106 -28.79 -1.80 1.69
C TYR A 106 -29.91 -2.81 1.50
N THR A 107 -31.04 -2.36 0.97
CA THR A 107 -32.15 -3.21 0.53
C THR A 107 -32.27 -3.15 -1.01
N GLY A 108 -32.56 -4.29 -1.67
CA GLY A 108 -32.63 -4.43 -3.14
C GLY A 108 -31.68 -5.49 -3.73
N ILE A 109 -31.35 -5.40 -5.03
CA ILE A 109 -30.50 -6.36 -5.79
C ILE A 109 -29.19 -6.76 -5.08
N PRO A 110 -28.34 -5.85 -4.54
CA PRO A 110 -27.08 -6.28 -3.92
C PRO A 110 -27.33 -7.10 -2.63
N SER A 111 -28.55 -7.07 -2.09
CA SER A 111 -28.99 -7.83 -0.90
C SER A 111 -29.95 -9.00 -1.21
N GLY A 112 -30.05 -9.39 -2.49
CA GLY A 112 -30.83 -10.55 -2.91
C GLY A 112 -30.21 -11.88 -2.44
N ARG A 113 -31.07 -12.85 -2.08
CA ARG A 113 -30.70 -14.24 -1.74
C ARG A 113 -31.67 -15.15 -2.48
N ASP A 114 -31.15 -16.19 -3.14
CA ASP A 114 -31.94 -17.22 -3.82
C ASP A 114 -33.02 -16.66 -4.78
N GLY A 115 -32.72 -15.57 -5.50
CA GLY A 115 -33.64 -14.94 -6.44
C GLY A 115 -34.78 -14.11 -5.83
N ALA A 116 -34.76 -13.85 -4.51
CA ALA A 116 -35.73 -13.02 -3.80
C ALA A 116 -35.08 -11.71 -3.27
N PRO A 117 -35.27 -10.56 -3.97
CA PRO A 117 -34.77 -9.25 -3.55
C PRO A 117 -35.51 -8.70 -2.33
N TRP A 118 -34.81 -7.87 -1.53
CA TRP A 118 -35.41 -7.10 -0.44
C TRP A 118 -36.20 -5.90 -0.98
N HIS A 119 -37.31 -5.61 -0.31
CA HIS A 119 -38.19 -4.48 -0.57
C HIS A 119 -38.55 -3.80 0.74
N ASP A 120 -38.56 -2.47 0.71
CA ASP A 120 -38.95 -1.63 1.85
C ASP A 120 -40.26 -0.90 1.55
N ILE A 121 -41.15 -0.90 2.55
CA ILE A 121 -42.37 -0.09 2.60
C ILE A 121 -42.17 0.95 3.70
N ASP A 122 -41.88 2.19 3.31
CA ASP A 122 -41.48 3.29 4.19
C ASP A 122 -42.67 4.24 4.42
N PHE A 123 -43.24 4.19 5.61
CA PHE A 123 -44.27 5.11 6.10
C PHE A 123 -43.57 6.35 6.68
N LYS A 124 -43.71 7.48 5.99
CA LYS A 124 -43.10 8.74 6.45
C LYS A 124 -43.79 9.24 7.73
N TYR A 125 -43.07 9.97 8.56
CA TYR A 125 -43.60 10.50 9.83
C TYR A 125 -44.83 11.39 9.60
N GLU A 126 -44.85 12.12 8.50
CA GLU A 126 -45.96 12.96 8.05
C GLU A 126 -47.26 12.14 7.85
N ALA A 127 -47.16 10.90 7.36
CA ALA A 127 -48.30 10.00 7.22
C ALA A 127 -48.83 9.53 8.57
N ILE A 128 -47.92 9.26 9.50
CA ILE A 128 -48.22 8.87 10.88
C ILE A 128 -48.95 10.00 11.61
N CYS A 129 -48.53 11.25 11.40
CA CYS A 129 -49.21 12.42 11.95
C CYS A 129 -50.57 12.69 11.30
N ALA A 130 -50.68 12.52 9.98
CA ALA A 130 -51.90 12.89 9.25
C ALA A 130 -53.02 11.87 9.35
N ALA A 131 -52.70 10.56 9.42
CA ALA A 131 -53.69 9.49 9.45
C ALA A 131 -53.21 8.30 10.30
N PRO A 132 -52.95 8.49 11.61
CA PRO A 132 -52.34 7.48 12.47
C PRO A 132 -53.12 6.15 12.46
N ASP A 133 -54.46 6.20 12.54
CA ASP A 133 -55.30 5.01 12.59
C ASP A 133 -55.28 4.20 11.28
N ALA A 134 -55.20 4.89 10.14
CA ALA A 134 -55.13 4.23 8.83
C ALA A 134 -53.77 3.58 8.61
N VAL A 135 -52.69 4.29 8.96
CA VAL A 135 -51.32 3.75 8.94
C VAL A 135 -51.20 2.55 9.88
N LEU A 136 -51.74 2.64 11.09
CA LEU A 136 -51.70 1.57 12.08
C LEU A 136 -52.45 0.32 11.59
N ALA A 137 -53.64 0.48 11.00
CA ALA A 137 -54.38 -0.63 10.41
C ALA A 137 -53.61 -1.31 9.26
N CYS A 138 -52.92 -0.54 8.43
CA CYS A 138 -52.08 -1.06 7.35
C CYS A 138 -50.86 -1.84 7.90
N VAL A 139 -50.14 -1.25 8.86
CA VAL A 139 -49.00 -1.91 9.52
C VAL A 139 -49.45 -3.18 10.23
N GLN A 140 -50.58 -3.15 10.95
CA GLN A 140 -51.12 -4.34 11.62
C GLN A 140 -51.46 -5.46 10.63
N ALA A 141 -52.03 -5.12 9.47
CA ALA A 141 -52.28 -6.09 8.42
C ALA A 141 -50.99 -6.65 7.82
N LEU A 142 -49.99 -5.82 7.50
CA LEU A 142 -48.67 -6.24 6.98
C LEU A 142 -47.90 -7.12 7.97
N VAL A 143 -47.97 -6.81 9.25
CA VAL A 143 -47.34 -7.60 10.31
C VAL A 143 -48.03 -8.95 10.47
N SER A 144 -49.35 -9.03 10.23
CA SER A 144 -50.13 -10.26 10.34
C SER A 144 -49.98 -11.19 9.13
N THR A 145 -49.46 -10.71 7.99
CA THR A 145 -49.29 -11.53 6.77
C THR A 145 -48.00 -12.36 6.76
N ALA A 146 -47.10 -12.15 7.73
CA ALA A 146 -45.81 -12.85 7.80
C ALA A 146 -45.57 -13.47 9.18
N ALA A 147 -44.92 -14.65 9.21
CA ALA A 147 -44.54 -15.32 10.46
C ALA A 147 -43.39 -14.62 11.21
N ASN A 148 -42.51 -13.91 10.49
CA ASN A 148 -41.40 -13.13 11.07
C ASN A 148 -41.39 -11.70 10.49
N PRO A 149 -42.34 -10.83 10.87
CA PRO A 149 -42.47 -9.49 10.29
C PRO A 149 -41.30 -8.59 10.72
N LEU A 150 -40.59 -7.99 9.76
CA LEU A 150 -39.50 -7.06 10.05
C LEU A 150 -40.02 -5.61 9.99
N LEU A 151 -40.35 -5.06 11.17
CA LEU A 151 -40.80 -3.68 11.33
C LEU A 151 -39.73 -2.87 12.05
N THR A 152 -39.34 -1.74 11.46
CA THR A 152 -38.32 -0.84 12.00
C THR A 152 -38.86 0.59 12.17
N LEU A 153 -38.36 1.28 13.19
CA LEU A 153 -38.59 2.70 13.45
C LEU A 153 -37.38 3.49 12.95
N SER A 154 -37.60 4.41 12.03
CA SER A 154 -36.55 5.25 11.46
C SER A 154 -36.00 6.25 12.48
N LYS A 155 -34.84 6.85 12.18
CA LYS A 155 -34.23 7.88 13.04
C LYS A 155 -35.10 9.12 13.23
N SER A 156 -35.98 9.44 12.26
CA SER A 156 -36.84 10.62 12.23
C SER A 156 -38.28 10.34 12.66
N GLY A 157 -38.58 9.15 13.18
CA GLY A 157 -39.91 8.80 13.68
C GLY A 157 -40.86 8.17 12.65
N GLY A 158 -40.40 7.81 11.44
CA GLY A 158 -41.17 7.05 10.46
C GLY A 158 -41.15 5.53 10.72
N LEU A 159 -42.06 4.77 10.12
CA LEU A 159 -42.11 3.31 10.23
C LEU A 159 -41.71 2.66 8.91
N ARG A 160 -41.00 1.54 8.97
CA ARG A 160 -40.61 0.78 7.78
C ARG A 160 -40.87 -0.69 7.97
N PHE A 161 -41.58 -1.28 7.02
CA PHE A 161 -41.76 -2.73 6.93
C PHE A 161 -40.89 -3.27 5.79
N SER A 162 -40.02 -4.23 6.09
CA SER A 162 -39.06 -4.81 5.14
C SER A 162 -39.36 -6.28 4.90
N CYS A 163 -39.32 -6.72 3.64
CA CYS A 163 -39.60 -8.11 3.26
C CYS A 163 -38.85 -8.52 1.98
N ARG A 164 -38.83 -9.83 1.68
CA ARG A 164 -38.34 -10.38 0.41
C ARG A 164 -39.53 -10.78 -0.47
N ILE A 165 -39.47 -10.47 -1.76
CA ILE A 165 -40.56 -10.78 -2.70
C ILE A 165 -39.98 -11.56 -3.89
N PRO A 166 -40.25 -12.87 -4.01
CA PRO A 166 -39.72 -13.69 -5.10
C PRO A 166 -40.28 -13.25 -6.46
N GLY A 167 -39.41 -13.16 -7.47
CA GLY A 167 -39.82 -12.89 -8.87
C GLY A 167 -40.51 -11.55 -9.12
N TYR A 168 -40.57 -10.67 -8.11
CA TYR A 168 -41.15 -9.35 -8.24
C TYR A 168 -40.08 -8.35 -8.65
N LEU A 169 -40.24 -7.84 -9.86
CA LEU A 169 -39.42 -6.81 -10.49
C LEU A 169 -40.28 -5.54 -10.53
N HIS A 170 -39.88 -4.49 -9.80
CA HIS A 170 -40.60 -3.21 -9.87
C HIS A 170 -40.28 -2.53 -11.21
N PRO A 171 -41.26 -2.10 -12.03
CA PRO A 171 -40.98 -1.56 -13.36
C PRO A 171 -40.07 -0.33 -13.30
N ASN A 172 -38.98 -0.36 -14.06
CA ASN A 172 -38.01 0.72 -14.22
C ASN A 172 -38.45 1.67 -15.36
N THR A 173 -39.28 2.65 -15.06
CA THR A 173 -39.54 3.82 -15.93
C THR A 173 -39.62 5.09 -15.09
N LYS A 174 -39.37 6.27 -15.69
CA LYS A 174 -39.13 7.58 -15.04
C LYS A 174 -40.25 8.14 -14.12
N GLN A 175 -41.21 7.33 -13.70
CA GLN A 175 -42.28 7.61 -12.71
C GLN A 175 -42.39 6.51 -11.63
N ALA A 176 -41.33 5.70 -11.43
CA ALA A 176 -41.35 4.44 -10.67
C ALA A 176 -41.24 4.57 -9.13
N GLN A 177 -42.03 5.44 -8.52
CA GLN A 177 -42.26 5.38 -7.07
C GLN A 177 -43.78 5.33 -6.87
N VAL A 178 -44.28 4.24 -6.28
CA VAL A 178 -45.67 4.19 -5.84
C VAL A 178 -45.76 5.03 -4.59
N TYR A 179 -46.04 6.31 -4.79
CA TYR A 179 -46.35 7.23 -3.72
C TYR A 179 -47.84 7.19 -3.42
N ILE A 180 -48.20 7.18 -2.14
CA ILE A 180 -49.50 7.68 -1.70
C ILE A 180 -49.27 9.12 -1.27
N TYR A 181 -49.94 10.10 -1.87
CA TYR A 181 -49.72 11.53 -1.58
C TYR A 181 -50.84 12.13 -0.73
N LYS A 182 -50.59 13.28 -0.09
CA LYS A 182 -51.66 14.10 0.47
C LYS A 182 -52.43 14.83 -0.66
N GLY A 183 -53.55 14.26 -1.10
CA GLY A 183 -54.44 14.87 -2.11
C GLY A 183 -53.98 14.68 -3.57
N SER A 184 -54.86 15.00 -4.52
CA SER A 184 -54.55 14.98 -5.97
C SER A 184 -53.71 16.21 -6.34
N PRO A 185 -52.70 16.09 -7.22
CA PRO A 185 -51.91 17.25 -7.66
C PRO A 185 -52.80 18.32 -8.31
N SER A 186 -52.60 19.59 -7.95
CA SER A 186 -53.26 20.72 -8.61
C SER A 186 -52.49 21.14 -9.87
N GLU A 187 -53.18 21.77 -10.83
CA GLU A 187 -52.57 22.26 -12.08
C GLU A 187 -51.44 23.28 -11.87
N GLU A 188 -51.42 23.98 -10.72
CA GLU A 188 -50.46 25.04 -10.42
C GLU A 188 -49.11 24.55 -9.88
N ASN A 189 -49.02 23.31 -9.37
CA ASN A 189 -47.76 22.79 -8.83
C ASN A 189 -47.58 21.28 -9.06
N PRO A 190 -47.36 20.85 -10.32
CA PRO A 190 -47.35 19.44 -10.70
C PRO A 190 -46.16 18.64 -10.13
N TYR A 191 -45.21 19.28 -9.43
CA TYR A 191 -43.97 18.66 -8.95
C TYR A 191 -43.80 18.66 -7.42
N HIS A 192 -44.72 19.27 -6.64
CA HIS A 192 -44.68 19.17 -5.17
C HIS A 192 -45.43 17.92 -4.70
N HIS A 193 -44.70 17.00 -4.08
CA HIS A 193 -45.18 15.67 -3.71
C HIS A 193 -44.91 15.43 -2.23
N ASN A 194 -45.91 15.56 -1.36
CA ASN A 194 -45.79 15.08 0.03
C ASN A 194 -46.12 13.58 0.03
N ALA A 195 -45.09 12.76 -0.19
CA ALA A 195 -45.18 11.31 -0.15
C ALA A 195 -45.47 10.80 1.28
N TYR A 196 -46.59 10.12 1.47
CA TYR A 196 -46.95 9.48 2.74
C TYR A 196 -46.42 8.03 2.84
N LEU A 197 -46.34 7.32 1.72
CA LEU A 197 -45.81 5.97 1.64
C LEU A 197 -44.89 5.84 0.43
N GLU A 198 -43.72 5.24 0.62
CA GLU A 198 -42.79 4.88 -0.46
C GLU A 198 -42.57 3.36 -0.48
N ILE A 199 -42.65 2.76 -1.67
CA ILE A 199 -42.30 1.35 -1.90
C ILE A 199 -41.09 1.30 -2.83
N LEU A 200 -40.01 0.66 -2.39
CA LEU A 200 -38.72 0.70 -3.08
C LEU A 200 -38.32 -0.71 -3.59
N GLY A 201 -37.90 -0.79 -4.87
CA GLY A 201 -37.58 -2.05 -5.56
C GLY A 201 -36.63 -1.91 -6.78
N GLU A 202 -36.11 -3.06 -7.23
CA GLU A 202 -35.11 -3.38 -8.28
C GLU A 202 -33.96 -2.38 -8.56
N LYS A 203 -34.20 -1.10 -8.88
CA LYS A 203 -33.14 -0.07 -9.03
C LYS A 203 -33.19 1.04 -7.97
N GLY A 204 -34.15 0.99 -7.07
CA GLY A 204 -34.29 1.88 -5.91
C GLY A 204 -33.73 1.24 -4.65
N TYR A 205 -32.40 1.21 -4.52
CA TYR A 205 -31.77 0.77 -3.28
C TYR A 205 -32.06 1.79 -2.19
N ASN A 206 -32.69 1.37 -1.09
CA ASN A 206 -32.76 2.19 0.11
C ASN A 206 -31.62 1.81 1.04
N CYS A 207 -31.04 2.80 1.69
CA CYS A 207 -30.13 2.58 2.79
C CYS A 207 -30.86 2.82 4.10
N TRP A 208 -30.70 1.91 5.04
CA TRP A 208 -30.97 2.19 6.43
C TRP A 208 -29.63 2.26 7.14
N ASP A 209 -29.46 3.30 7.94
CA ASP A 209 -28.27 3.43 8.75
C ASP A 209 -28.47 2.74 10.10
N GLY A 210 -27.39 2.44 10.81
CA GLY A 210 -27.43 1.74 12.10
C GLY A 210 -28.20 2.43 13.23
N ARG A 211 -28.97 3.50 12.99
CA ARG A 211 -29.89 4.12 13.97
C ARG A 211 -31.31 3.61 13.88
N TYR A 212 -31.66 2.85 12.85
CA TYR A 212 -32.99 2.25 12.76
C TYR A 212 -33.19 1.28 13.91
N GLU A 213 -34.33 1.37 14.60
CA GLU A 213 -34.66 0.47 15.69
C GLU A 213 -35.57 -0.63 15.16
N ILE A 214 -35.18 -1.89 15.36
CA ILE A 214 -36.05 -3.03 15.06
C ILE A 214 -37.12 -3.11 16.15
N LEU A 215 -38.36 -2.81 15.77
CA LEU A 215 -39.52 -2.93 16.66
C LEU A 215 -39.99 -4.39 16.72
N LEU A 216 -39.95 -5.09 15.58
CA LEU A 216 -40.39 -6.48 15.42
C LEU A 216 -39.52 -7.19 14.38
N GLY A 217 -39.32 -8.49 14.56
CA GLY A 217 -38.66 -9.38 13.61
C GLY A 217 -37.14 -9.47 13.76
N ASN A 218 -36.53 -10.25 12.88
CA ASN A 218 -35.08 -10.42 12.81
C ASN A 218 -34.54 -9.88 11.50
N LEU A 219 -33.56 -8.97 11.58
CA LEU A 219 -32.90 -8.43 10.41
C LEU A 219 -32.26 -9.51 9.52
N LEU A 220 -31.64 -10.52 10.14
CA LEU A 220 -30.89 -11.55 9.42
C LEU A 220 -31.81 -12.51 8.66
N GLU A 221 -33.11 -12.45 8.94
CA GLU A 221 -34.13 -13.36 8.41
C GLU A 221 -35.43 -12.59 8.06
N PRO A 222 -35.38 -11.67 7.08
CA PRO A 222 -36.58 -10.93 6.67
C PRO A 222 -37.64 -11.89 6.10
N PRO A 223 -38.94 -11.57 6.27
CA PRO A 223 -40.03 -12.42 5.81
C PRO A 223 -40.10 -12.47 4.28
N VAL A 224 -40.42 -13.64 3.72
CA VAL A 224 -40.71 -13.79 2.29
C VAL A 224 -42.22 -13.71 2.09
N ILE A 225 -42.69 -12.73 1.29
CA ILE A 225 -44.12 -12.46 1.10
C ILE A 225 -44.43 -12.45 -0.42
N PRO A 226 -45.47 -13.16 -0.89
CA PRO A 226 -45.95 -13.04 -2.26
C PRO A 226 -46.50 -11.64 -2.56
N LYS A 227 -46.30 -11.17 -3.80
CA LYS A 227 -46.72 -9.84 -4.25
C LYS A 227 -48.19 -9.55 -3.94
N GLU A 228 -49.05 -10.53 -4.19
CA GLU A 228 -50.52 -10.41 -4.09
C GLU A 228 -50.98 -10.17 -2.65
N VAL A 229 -50.25 -10.72 -1.68
CA VAL A 229 -50.53 -10.58 -0.25
C VAL A 229 -50.05 -9.22 0.29
N LEU A 230 -48.96 -8.70 -0.28
CA LEU A 230 -48.35 -7.44 0.16
C LEU A 230 -49.19 -6.21 -0.21
N PHE A 231 -49.77 -6.18 -1.42
CA PHE A 231 -50.43 -4.97 -1.92
C PHE A 231 -51.85 -4.77 -1.39
N ALA A 232 -52.55 -5.82 -0.96
CA ALA A 232 -53.92 -5.70 -0.44
C ALA A 232 -54.06 -4.72 0.76
N PRO A 233 -53.20 -4.77 1.80
CA PRO A 233 -53.18 -3.76 2.87
C PRO A 233 -52.83 -2.34 2.42
N ILE A 234 -51.96 -2.21 1.40
CA ILE A 234 -51.48 -0.93 0.89
C ILE A 234 -52.57 -0.23 0.09
N ASP A 235 -53.32 -0.97 -0.74
CA ASP A 235 -54.43 -0.42 -1.51
C ASP A 235 -55.59 0.03 -0.60
N ALA A 236 -55.84 -0.69 0.50
CA ALA A 236 -56.80 -0.27 1.53
C ALA A 236 -56.39 1.03 2.23
N LEU A 237 -55.09 1.23 2.49
CA LEU A 237 -54.56 2.49 3.02
C LEU A 237 -54.70 3.62 1.99
N ARG A 238 -54.37 3.37 0.72
CA ARG A 238 -54.53 4.35 -0.37
C ARG A 238 -55.98 4.85 -0.45
N ALA A 239 -56.95 3.95 -0.37
CA ALA A 239 -58.37 4.32 -0.41
C ALA A 239 -58.78 5.22 0.78
N LYS A 240 -58.20 5.02 1.97
CA LYS A 240 -58.48 5.83 3.17
C LYS A 240 -57.81 7.21 3.17
N LEU A 241 -56.67 7.36 2.51
CA LEU A 241 -55.89 8.61 2.49
C LEU A 241 -56.38 9.63 1.45
N HIS A 242 -57.16 9.19 0.46
CA HIS A 242 -57.65 10.04 -0.64
C HIS A 242 -59.18 10.22 -0.59
N GLU A 243 -59.67 11.08 0.31
CA GLU A 243 -60.99 11.75 0.23
C GLU A 243 -60.81 13.24 -0.17
N PRO A 244 -61.68 13.85 -1.00
CA PRO A 244 -61.43 15.17 -1.58
C PRO A 244 -61.93 16.30 -0.66
N VAL A 245 -61.07 17.23 -0.24
CA VAL A 245 -61.50 18.46 0.45
C VAL A 245 -60.68 19.69 0.04
N SER A 246 -61.41 20.80 -0.05
CA SER A 246 -61.18 22.10 -0.68
C SER A 246 -60.01 22.96 -0.21
N GLN A 247 -59.59 23.81 -1.16
CA GLN A 247 -58.57 24.86 -1.15
C GLN A 247 -58.76 25.92 -0.06
N ILE A 248 -57.66 26.32 0.62
CA ILE A 248 -57.39 27.71 1.04
C ILE A 248 -55.87 27.96 0.94
N LEU A 249 -55.53 29.11 0.33
CA LEU A 249 -54.20 29.69 0.11
C LEU A 249 -53.42 30.02 1.40
N GLN A 250 -52.08 29.91 1.34
CA GLN A 250 -51.16 31.01 1.72
C GLN A 250 -49.70 30.70 1.29
N HIS A 251 -49.04 31.71 0.70
CA HIS A 251 -47.65 31.71 0.25
C HIS A 251 -46.65 31.73 1.41
N THR A 252 -45.49 31.07 1.25
CA THR A 252 -44.22 31.53 1.83
C THR A 252 -43.04 31.05 0.97
N GLU A 253 -42.03 31.91 0.83
CA GLU A 253 -40.91 31.87 -0.11
C GLU A 253 -39.94 30.69 0.07
N SER A 254 -39.34 30.24 -1.04
CA SER A 254 -38.34 29.18 -1.09
C SER A 254 -36.93 29.69 -0.77
N ILE A 255 -36.20 28.95 0.07
CA ILE A 255 -34.76 29.12 0.29
C ILE A 255 -34.00 28.42 -0.85
N PRO A 256 -33.01 29.06 -1.51
CA PRO A 256 -32.24 28.44 -2.61
C PRO A 256 -31.21 27.40 -2.13
N GLU A 257 -31.08 26.30 -2.89
CA GLU A 257 -30.04 25.27 -2.71
C GLU A 257 -28.65 25.76 -3.16
N VAL A 258 -27.61 25.38 -2.42
CA VAL A 258 -26.22 25.77 -2.68
C VAL A 258 -25.64 25.01 -3.89
N PRO A 259 -24.93 25.67 -4.83
CA PRO A 259 -24.26 25.01 -5.94
C PRO A 259 -23.23 23.96 -5.49
N TYR A 260 -23.22 22.81 -6.20
CA TYR A 260 -22.28 21.72 -5.94
C TYR A 260 -20.82 22.18 -6.05
N SER A 261 -20.53 23.09 -6.98
CA SER A 261 -19.25 23.77 -7.15
C SER A 261 -19.48 25.26 -7.37
N LEU A 262 -18.59 26.10 -6.84
CA LEU A 262 -18.57 27.56 -7.09
C LEU A 262 -17.69 27.94 -8.29
N GLY A 263 -17.20 26.97 -9.06
CA GLY A 263 -16.44 27.21 -10.29
C GLY A 263 -14.93 27.07 -10.16
N SER A 264 -14.38 27.02 -8.95
CA SER A 264 -12.97 26.68 -8.72
C SER A 264 -12.76 25.92 -7.42
N GLY A 265 -11.69 25.12 -7.36
CA GLY A 265 -11.32 24.38 -6.16
C GLY A 265 -11.03 25.28 -4.95
N LYS A 266 -10.54 26.51 -5.17
CA LYS A 266 -10.32 27.48 -4.09
C LYS A 266 -11.63 28.04 -3.55
N LEU A 267 -12.57 28.38 -4.43
CA LEU A 267 -13.91 28.80 -4.02
C LEU A 267 -14.68 27.66 -3.33
N ASP A 268 -14.49 26.42 -3.77
CA ASP A 268 -15.10 25.24 -3.14
C ASP A 268 -14.53 24.92 -1.75
N LEU A 269 -13.22 25.11 -1.54
CA LEU A 269 -12.62 25.03 -0.20
C LEU A 269 -13.11 26.16 0.72
N ALA A 270 -13.20 27.38 0.21
CA ALA A 270 -13.76 28.51 0.95
C ALA A 270 -15.24 28.25 1.30
N LYS A 271 -16.03 27.72 0.36
CA LYS A 271 -17.41 27.27 0.60
C LYS A 271 -17.51 26.31 1.77
N GLU A 272 -16.69 25.27 1.80
CA GLU A 272 -16.69 24.30 2.91
C GLU A 272 -16.34 24.95 4.26
N ALA A 273 -15.41 25.91 4.27
CA ALA A 273 -15.07 26.66 5.47
C ALA A 273 -16.21 27.59 5.94
N PHE A 274 -16.92 28.25 5.01
CA PHE A 274 -18.13 29.04 5.30
C PHE A 274 -19.21 28.16 5.96
N PHE A 275 -19.48 26.98 5.41
CA PHE A 275 -20.42 26.03 6.01
C PHE A 275 -20.04 25.60 7.43
N LYS A 276 -18.77 25.26 7.67
CA LYS A 276 -18.28 24.86 9.01
C LYS A 276 -18.45 25.97 10.06
N ARG A 277 -18.46 27.24 9.63
CA ARG A 277 -18.66 28.42 10.49
C ARG A 277 -20.12 28.84 10.63
N GLY A 278 -21.05 28.04 10.12
CA GLY A 278 -22.50 28.30 10.23
C GLY A 278 -23.01 29.32 9.23
N PHE A 279 -22.30 29.54 8.13
CA PHE A 279 -22.81 30.33 7.02
C PHE A 279 -23.64 29.48 6.06
N SER A 280 -24.73 30.07 5.57
CA SER A 280 -25.65 29.49 4.58
C SER A 280 -25.53 30.28 3.29
N TYR A 281 -25.49 29.60 2.15
CA TYR A 281 -25.45 30.25 0.84
C TYR A 281 -26.80 30.89 0.53
N VAL A 282 -26.74 32.06 -0.12
CA VAL A 282 -27.92 32.84 -0.49
C VAL A 282 -28.09 32.82 -2.01
N ARG A 283 -27.12 33.33 -2.77
CA ARG A 283 -27.24 33.47 -4.24
C ARG A 283 -25.90 33.72 -4.91
N GLN A 284 -25.89 33.72 -6.23
CA GLN A 284 -24.76 34.17 -7.05
C GLN A 284 -25.21 35.29 -8.00
N GLU A 285 -24.45 36.37 -8.07
CA GLU A 285 -24.63 37.46 -9.04
C GLU A 285 -23.25 37.88 -9.57
N ASP A 286 -23.08 37.97 -10.89
CA ASP A 286 -21.87 38.48 -11.56
C ASP A 286 -20.51 37.88 -11.10
N GLY A 287 -20.50 36.60 -10.72
CA GLY A 287 -19.29 35.91 -10.22
C GLY A 287 -19.05 36.07 -8.72
N PHE A 288 -19.93 36.77 -8.02
CA PHE A 288 -19.94 36.92 -6.57
C PHE A 288 -20.96 35.97 -5.92
N HIS A 289 -20.53 35.28 -4.86
CA HIS A 289 -21.33 34.33 -4.11
C HIS A 289 -21.70 34.91 -2.75
N TYR A 290 -22.99 35.01 -2.46
CA TYR A 290 -23.51 35.63 -1.25
C TYR A 290 -23.85 34.57 -0.21
N TRP A 291 -23.51 34.85 1.04
CA TRP A 291 -23.63 33.98 2.20
C TRP A 291 -24.24 34.77 3.36
N HIS A 292 -24.93 34.11 4.29
CA HIS A 292 -25.40 34.72 5.55
C HIS A 292 -24.93 33.87 6.74
N ARG A 293 -24.93 34.37 7.98
CA ARG A 293 -24.73 33.56 9.20
C ARG A 293 -26.07 33.38 9.95
N HIS A 294 -26.44 32.15 10.34
CA HIS A 294 -27.76 31.84 10.91
C HIS A 294 -28.07 32.43 12.30
N SER A 295 -27.16 33.19 12.93
CA SER A 295 -27.31 33.65 14.32
C SER A 295 -27.94 35.03 14.50
N ASP A 296 -28.18 35.80 13.43
CA ASP A 296 -28.59 37.20 13.56
C ASP A 296 -30.01 37.41 12.99
N GLU A 297 -30.99 37.62 13.87
CA GLU A 297 -32.41 37.88 13.53
C GLU A 297 -32.66 39.23 12.82
N ILE A 298 -31.60 39.95 12.44
CA ILE A 298 -31.68 41.27 11.79
C ILE A 298 -31.10 41.12 10.38
N GLY A 299 -31.97 41.08 9.38
CA GLY A 299 -31.67 40.67 8.00
C GLY A 299 -30.80 41.63 7.19
N ASN A 300 -29.51 41.76 7.51
CA ASN A 300 -28.52 42.43 6.65
C ASN A 300 -27.07 41.98 6.89
N THR A 301 -26.84 40.71 7.25
CA THR A 301 -25.50 40.11 7.45
C THR A 301 -25.05 39.28 6.23
N GLU A 302 -25.10 39.90 5.04
CA GLU A 302 -24.62 39.27 3.81
C GLU A 302 -23.10 39.35 3.72
N VAL A 303 -22.49 38.22 3.37
CA VAL A 303 -21.05 38.10 3.12
C VAL A 303 -20.87 37.66 1.69
N THR A 304 -20.07 38.42 0.96
CA THR A 304 -19.77 38.17 -0.44
C THR A 304 -18.43 37.46 -0.56
N LEU A 305 -18.38 36.41 -1.37
CA LEU A 305 -17.23 35.58 -1.67
C LEU A 305 -17.02 35.53 -3.18
N TRP A 306 -15.83 35.84 -3.69
CA TRP A 306 -15.53 35.77 -5.12
C TRP A 306 -14.06 35.46 -5.38
N GLU A 307 -13.71 35.09 -6.60
CA GLU A 307 -12.32 34.86 -7.02
C GLU A 307 -11.91 35.91 -8.06
N ASN A 308 -10.73 36.49 -7.88
CA ASN A 308 -10.12 37.42 -8.84
C ASN A 308 -8.60 37.20 -8.85
N GLU A 309 -7.97 37.38 -10.03
CA GLU A 309 -6.63 37.05 -10.57
C GLU A 309 -5.48 36.54 -9.65
N ASP A 310 -5.54 36.65 -8.32
CA ASP A 310 -4.56 36.15 -7.35
C ASP A 310 -5.16 35.40 -6.12
N GLY A 311 -6.48 35.22 -5.99
CA GLY A 311 -7.08 34.38 -4.95
C GLY A 311 -8.56 34.64 -4.63
N VAL A 312 -9.03 34.04 -3.54
CA VAL A 312 -10.43 34.16 -3.09
C VAL A 312 -10.55 35.34 -2.13
N TRP A 313 -11.54 36.19 -2.36
CA TRP A 313 -11.81 37.41 -1.62
C TRP A 313 -13.10 37.28 -0.84
N VAL A 314 -13.13 37.92 0.33
CA VAL A 314 -14.31 38.02 1.20
C VAL A 314 -14.58 39.48 1.54
N CYS A 315 -15.86 39.83 1.60
CA CYS A 315 -16.33 41.15 2.06
C CYS A 315 -17.64 40.96 2.80
N ALA A 316 -17.75 41.49 4.01
CA ALA A 316 -19.01 41.54 4.73
C ALA A 316 -19.77 42.84 4.48
N SER A 317 -21.10 42.79 4.50
CA SER A 317 -21.95 43.98 4.47
C SER A 317 -21.94 44.74 5.80
N THR A 318 -21.60 44.08 6.91
CA THR A 318 -21.57 44.67 8.27
C THR A 318 -20.41 44.11 9.10
N SER A 319 -20.01 44.90 10.12
CA SER A 319 -18.97 44.51 11.10
C SER A 319 -19.37 43.35 12.01
N ASP A 320 -20.66 43.03 12.07
CA ASP A 320 -21.24 42.08 13.04
C ASP A 320 -20.94 40.62 12.67
N THR A 321 -20.51 40.38 11.44
CA THR A 321 -20.15 39.05 10.92
C THR A 321 -18.77 38.55 11.38
N GLU A 322 -18.02 39.37 12.13
CA GLU A 322 -16.59 39.16 12.49
C GLU A 322 -15.66 39.03 11.27
N LEU A 323 -16.16 39.44 10.09
CA LEU A 323 -15.43 39.45 8.83
C LEU A 323 -15.16 40.89 8.38
N PRO A 324 -14.10 41.12 7.58
CA PRO A 324 -13.76 42.45 7.12
C PRO A 324 -14.84 43.02 6.18
N MET A 325 -15.22 44.28 6.43
CA MET A 325 -16.14 45.04 5.57
C MET A 325 -15.47 45.57 4.31
N GLU A 326 -14.14 45.61 4.28
CA GLU A 326 -13.37 45.90 3.07
C GLU A 326 -13.07 44.58 2.36
N ALA A 327 -13.08 44.61 1.03
CA ALA A 327 -12.69 43.47 0.21
C ALA A 327 -11.30 42.99 0.63
N THR A 328 -11.24 41.83 1.28
CA THR A 328 -10.02 41.28 1.87
C THR A 328 -9.77 39.91 1.28
N LEU A 329 -8.52 39.68 0.86
CA LEU A 329 -8.09 38.38 0.35
C LEU A 329 -8.10 37.36 1.50
N ILE A 330 -8.50 36.11 1.22
CA ILE A 330 -8.49 35.02 2.21
C ILE A 330 -7.04 34.59 2.43
N THR A 331 -6.34 35.36 3.27
CA THR A 331 -4.95 35.13 3.70
C THR A 331 -4.86 35.13 5.21
N ASP A 332 -5.52 36.10 5.85
CA ASP A 332 -5.46 36.34 7.30
C ASP A 332 -6.72 35.89 8.02
N VAL A 333 -7.82 35.73 7.29
CA VAL A 333 -9.14 35.56 7.90
C VAL A 333 -9.32 34.13 8.40
N TRP A 334 -8.88 33.08 7.68
CA TRP A 334 -9.08 31.68 8.11
C TRP A 334 -7.89 30.76 7.78
N LYS A 335 -7.26 30.16 8.82
CA LYS A 335 -6.20 29.14 8.69
C LYS A 335 -6.70 27.76 8.20
N ASP A 336 -8.01 27.52 8.22
CA ASP A 336 -8.62 26.20 7.99
C ASP A 336 -9.02 25.92 6.53
N THR A 337 -8.76 26.85 5.59
CA THR A 337 -9.16 26.69 4.17
C THR A 337 -8.16 25.87 3.35
N GLY A 338 -6.96 25.60 3.88
CA GLY A 338 -5.90 24.85 3.18
C GLY A 338 -5.30 25.57 1.97
N ILE A 339 -5.75 26.78 1.65
CA ILE A 339 -5.22 27.63 0.58
C ILE A 339 -3.92 28.25 1.10
N LEU A 340 -2.81 28.06 0.37
CA LEU A 340 -1.55 28.74 0.70
C LEU A 340 -1.76 30.26 0.63
N PRO A 341 -1.43 31.03 1.67
CA PRO A 341 -1.47 32.48 1.58
C PRO A 341 -0.51 32.92 0.46
N PRO A 342 -0.88 33.94 -0.34
CA PRO A 342 0.06 34.58 -1.24
C PRO A 342 1.22 35.11 -0.41
N ILE A 343 2.43 34.88 -0.92
CA ILE A 343 3.64 35.36 -0.28
C ILE A 343 3.54 36.89 -0.25
N PRO A 344 3.69 37.54 0.92
CA PRO A 344 3.75 38.99 0.98
C PRO A 344 4.83 39.47 0.00
N LYS A 345 4.57 40.55 -0.77
CA LYS A 345 5.55 41.12 -1.73
C LYS A 345 6.92 41.44 -1.10
N THR A 346 7.00 41.45 0.23
CA THR A 346 8.20 41.67 1.06
C THR A 346 8.90 40.39 1.53
N GLY A 347 8.43 39.18 1.15
CA GLY A 347 8.96 37.89 1.60
C GLY A 347 8.41 37.40 2.95
N ILE A 348 8.83 36.21 3.39
CA ILE A 348 8.46 35.61 4.68
C ILE A 348 8.94 36.53 5.82
N PRO A 349 8.10 36.94 6.79
CA PRO A 349 8.51 37.81 7.88
C PRO A 349 9.63 37.16 8.70
N ILE A 350 10.78 37.85 8.77
CA ILE A 350 11.99 37.37 9.44
C ILE A 350 12.05 37.96 10.85
N ASP A 351 12.20 37.09 11.85
CA ASP A 351 12.41 37.49 13.26
C ASP A 351 13.69 38.34 13.40
N ASP A 352 13.64 39.44 14.17
CA ASP A 352 14.79 40.30 14.48
C ASP A 352 16.01 39.50 14.98
N LYS A 353 15.78 38.40 15.72
CA LYS A 353 16.86 37.51 16.14
C LYS A 353 17.50 36.74 14.99
N VAL A 354 16.71 36.35 13.99
CA VAL A 354 17.23 35.68 12.78
C VAL A 354 18.06 36.68 11.98
N LEU A 355 17.63 37.94 11.88
CA LEU A 355 18.43 39.01 11.28
C LEU A 355 19.74 39.25 12.05
N ALA A 356 19.68 39.33 13.38
CA ALA A 356 20.87 39.50 14.22
C ALA A 356 21.88 38.35 14.06
N VAL A 357 21.41 37.10 13.95
CA VAL A 357 22.28 35.94 13.63
C VAL A 357 22.85 36.04 12.22
N ARG A 358 22.03 36.44 11.24
CA ARG A 358 22.46 36.64 9.84
C ARG A 358 23.54 37.72 9.71
N GLU A 359 23.46 38.77 10.52
CA GLU A 359 24.45 39.86 10.59
C GLU A 359 25.69 39.50 11.45
N GLY A 360 25.72 38.30 12.05
CA GLY A 360 26.83 37.85 12.91
C GLY A 360 26.88 38.52 14.28
N THR A 361 25.84 39.27 14.67
CA THR A 361 25.78 39.97 15.96
C THR A 361 25.32 39.06 17.11
N LEU A 362 24.68 37.94 16.79
CA LEU A 362 24.15 36.96 17.74
C LEU A 362 24.58 35.54 17.36
N SER A 363 24.84 34.68 18.33
CA SER A 363 25.16 33.26 18.04
C SER A 363 23.97 32.52 17.43
N PRO A 364 24.18 31.62 16.45
CA PRO A 364 23.13 30.77 15.90
C PRO A 364 22.44 29.86 16.93
N LEU A 365 23.08 29.61 18.08
CA LEU A 365 22.53 28.80 19.18
C LEU A 365 21.53 29.58 20.06
N SER A 366 21.43 30.89 19.88
CA SER A 366 20.41 31.71 20.56
C SER A 366 18.99 31.50 20.04
N LEU A 367 18.85 30.94 18.82
CA LEU A 367 17.57 30.65 18.20
C LEU A 367 16.95 29.42 18.85
N LYS A 368 15.63 29.48 19.11
CA LYS A 368 14.88 28.31 19.59
C LYS A 368 14.74 27.31 18.45
N ARG A 369 15.35 26.13 18.62
CA ARG A 369 15.40 25.04 17.63
C ARG A 369 14.70 23.79 18.16
N PRO A 370 14.01 23.02 17.30
CA PRO A 370 13.54 21.69 17.67
C PRO A 370 14.71 20.75 18.00
N SER A 371 14.45 19.72 18.80
CA SER A 371 15.45 18.69 19.08
C SER A 371 15.80 17.93 17.78
N PRO A 372 17.09 17.69 17.50
CA PRO A 372 17.48 16.85 16.39
C PRO A 372 17.01 15.41 16.65
N VAL A 373 16.36 14.81 15.65
CA VAL A 373 16.06 13.37 15.57
C VAL A 373 17.13 12.61 14.78
N LEU A 374 17.91 13.35 13.99
CA LEU A 374 18.92 12.82 13.08
C LEU A 374 20.31 13.36 13.44
N HIS A 375 21.28 12.45 13.52
CA HIS A 375 22.68 12.77 13.81
C HIS A 375 23.58 12.13 12.76
N LYS A 376 24.67 12.81 12.39
CA LYS A 376 25.74 12.19 11.60
C LYS A 376 26.43 11.13 12.45
N SER A 377 26.69 9.99 11.83
CA SER A 377 27.56 8.95 12.37
C SER A 377 28.98 9.48 12.47
N LYS A 378 29.78 8.98 13.42
CA LYS A 378 31.24 9.17 13.30
C LYS A 378 31.68 8.43 12.04
N PRO A 379 32.49 9.05 11.16
CA PRO A 379 33.07 8.32 10.04
C PRO A 379 33.88 7.16 10.62
N THR A 380 33.51 5.94 10.28
CA THR A 380 34.40 4.79 10.45
C THR A 380 35.57 5.06 9.51
N GLU A 381 36.81 5.05 10.02
CA GLU A 381 38.01 5.12 9.17
C GLU A 381 38.06 3.86 8.30
N GLU A 382 37.34 3.86 7.19
CA GLU A 382 37.39 2.80 6.19
C GLU A 382 38.06 3.35 4.95
N ILE A 383 39.20 2.73 4.64
CA ILE A 383 40.13 3.04 3.55
C ILE A 383 39.38 3.02 2.22
N ASP A 384 39.68 3.94 1.31
CA ASP A 384 39.20 3.90 -0.08
C ASP A 384 39.55 2.55 -0.71
N GLU A 385 38.58 1.66 -0.86
CA GLU A 385 38.81 0.34 -1.44
C GLU A 385 38.74 0.41 -2.96
N THR A 386 39.90 0.24 -3.60
CA THR A 386 40.02 0.07 -5.05
C THR A 386 39.21 -1.17 -5.52
N PRO A 387 38.72 -1.23 -6.77
CA PRO A 387 38.06 -2.42 -7.32
C PRO A 387 38.82 -3.75 -7.09
N GLU A 388 40.15 -3.71 -7.12
CA GLU A 388 41.04 -4.82 -6.81
C GLU A 388 40.94 -5.29 -5.34
N ALA A 389 40.72 -4.37 -4.40
CA ALA A 389 40.55 -4.68 -2.98
C ALA A 389 39.22 -5.39 -2.74
N ILE A 390 38.15 -4.95 -3.41
CA ILE A 390 36.83 -5.59 -3.33
C ILE A 390 36.89 -6.99 -3.95
N ARG A 391 37.60 -7.16 -5.09
CA ARG A 391 37.87 -8.48 -5.69
C ARG A 391 38.61 -9.41 -4.72
N VAL A 392 39.61 -8.90 -4.01
CA VAL A 392 40.34 -9.66 -2.98
C VAL A 392 39.42 -10.02 -1.81
N GLN A 393 38.50 -9.14 -1.40
CA GLN A 393 37.53 -9.46 -0.35
C GLN A 393 36.53 -10.55 -0.77
N VAL A 394 35.99 -10.46 -1.98
CA VAL A 394 35.12 -11.50 -2.53
C VAL A 394 35.84 -12.84 -2.61
N GLN A 395 37.09 -12.85 -3.09
CA GLN A 395 37.90 -14.06 -3.12
C GLN A 395 38.15 -14.59 -1.70
N ARG A 396 38.49 -13.73 -0.73
CA ARG A 396 38.67 -14.12 0.67
C ARG A 396 37.39 -14.68 1.30
N ALA A 397 36.22 -14.13 0.98
CA ALA A 397 34.94 -14.64 1.46
C ALA A 397 34.69 -16.06 0.92
N PHE A 398 34.93 -16.30 -0.38
CA PHE A 398 34.80 -17.64 -0.95
C PHE A 398 35.88 -18.61 -0.50
N ASP A 399 37.11 -18.16 -0.26
CA ASP A 399 38.19 -18.96 0.34
C ASP A 399 37.85 -19.41 1.78
N ARG A 400 36.97 -18.67 2.47
CA ARG A 400 36.41 -19.06 3.78
C ARG A 400 35.22 -20.03 3.68
N ASN A 401 34.86 -20.47 2.47
CA ASN A 401 33.71 -21.32 2.15
C ASN A 401 32.32 -20.66 2.27
N VAL A 402 32.23 -19.32 2.21
CA VAL A 402 30.93 -18.64 2.07
C VAL A 402 30.24 -19.13 0.81
N ARG A 403 29.02 -19.67 0.95
CA ARG A 403 28.27 -20.22 -0.19
C ARG A 403 27.44 -19.14 -0.88
N VAL A 404 26.94 -18.16 -0.12
CA VAL A 404 26.14 -17.04 -0.62
C VAL A 404 26.76 -15.71 -0.17
N LEU A 405 27.14 -14.87 -1.12
CA LEU A 405 27.69 -13.55 -0.84
C LEU A 405 26.72 -12.48 -1.33
N GLY A 406 26.20 -11.68 -0.41
CA GLY A 406 25.42 -10.49 -0.75
C GLY A 406 26.36 -9.34 -1.09
N CYS A 407 26.28 -8.76 -2.28
CA CYS A 407 26.99 -7.56 -2.64
C CYS A 407 26.00 -6.40 -2.76
N ILE A 408 26.27 -5.33 -2.03
CA ILE A 408 25.54 -4.07 -2.08
C ILE A 408 26.43 -3.09 -2.85
N PRO A 409 26.28 -2.98 -4.19
CA PRO A 409 27.08 -2.08 -4.99
C PRO A 409 26.60 -0.65 -4.78
N GLU A 410 27.43 0.33 -5.12
CA GLU A 410 26.94 1.69 -5.18
C GLU A 410 25.90 1.82 -6.31
N THR A 411 24.82 2.49 -5.97
CA THR A 411 23.63 2.66 -6.77
C THR A 411 23.86 3.60 -7.96
N ASP A 412 24.40 3.03 -9.04
CA ASP A 412 24.41 3.64 -10.36
C ASP A 412 23.66 2.76 -11.38
N VAL A 413 23.01 3.41 -12.35
CA VAL A 413 22.27 2.81 -13.47
C VAL A 413 23.19 1.91 -14.32
N GLU A 414 24.51 2.13 -14.27
CA GLU A 414 25.54 1.17 -14.68
C GLU A 414 25.69 0.03 -13.65
N LYS A 415 24.65 -0.81 -13.54
CA LYS A 415 24.53 -1.98 -12.64
C LYS A 415 25.65 -3.04 -12.78
N ASN A 416 26.62 -2.82 -13.66
CA ASN A 416 27.59 -3.82 -14.09
C ASN A 416 29.05 -3.47 -13.78
N ARG A 417 29.48 -2.23 -13.50
CA ARG A 417 30.94 -1.94 -13.34
C ARG A 417 31.60 -2.54 -12.09
N GLU A 418 30.89 -2.61 -10.97
CA GLU A 418 31.42 -3.28 -9.77
C GLU A 418 31.29 -4.79 -9.89
N VAL A 419 30.23 -5.27 -10.53
CA VAL A 419 30.08 -6.68 -10.92
C VAL A 419 31.20 -7.11 -11.88
N GLU A 420 31.58 -6.24 -12.82
CA GLU A 420 32.71 -6.39 -13.76
C GLU A 420 34.05 -6.54 -13.04
N SER A 421 34.25 -5.86 -11.90
CA SER A 421 35.48 -6.04 -11.10
C SER A 421 35.58 -7.43 -10.43
N PHE A 422 34.44 -8.11 -10.23
CA PHE A 422 34.39 -9.49 -9.72
C PHE A 422 34.52 -10.55 -10.82
N LEU A 423 34.34 -10.16 -12.08
CA LEU A 423 34.21 -11.07 -13.21
C LEU A 423 35.58 -11.34 -13.87
N GLY A 424 35.96 -12.61 -13.96
CA GLY A 424 37.07 -13.05 -14.80
C GLY A 424 36.71 -13.16 -16.29
N LYS A 425 37.71 -13.56 -17.08
CA LYS A 425 37.83 -13.61 -18.54
C LYS A 425 36.59 -13.87 -19.42
N ALA A 426 35.57 -14.63 -19.01
CA ALA A 426 34.41 -14.95 -19.87
C ALA A 426 33.08 -14.87 -19.12
N ILE A 427 32.13 -14.11 -19.68
CA ILE A 427 30.84 -13.77 -19.05
C ILE A 427 29.67 -14.17 -19.94
N CYS A 428 28.68 -14.83 -19.35
CA CYS A 428 27.40 -15.05 -20.01
C CYS A 428 26.30 -14.15 -19.43
N LEU A 429 25.54 -13.48 -20.30
CA LEU A 429 24.51 -12.51 -19.94
C LEU A 429 23.14 -12.91 -20.48
N ARG A 430 22.13 -13.05 -19.62
CA ARG A 430 20.73 -13.03 -20.09
C ARG A 430 20.22 -11.60 -20.17
N VAL A 431 19.93 -11.13 -21.38
CA VAL A 431 19.49 -9.75 -21.61
C VAL A 431 18.07 -9.73 -22.18
N PRO A 432 17.14 -8.95 -21.59
CA PRO A 432 15.73 -9.01 -21.96
C PRO A 432 15.40 -8.37 -23.32
N SER A 433 16.34 -7.65 -23.94
CA SER A 433 16.14 -7.04 -25.26
C SER A 433 17.43 -7.03 -26.10
N VAL A 434 17.25 -6.87 -27.41
CA VAL A 434 18.33 -6.83 -28.42
C VAL A 434 19.25 -5.63 -28.21
N GLU A 435 18.66 -4.46 -27.94
CA GLU A 435 19.38 -3.21 -27.73
C GLU A 435 20.24 -3.27 -26.48
N LEU A 436 19.69 -3.83 -25.39
CA LEU A 436 20.44 -4.06 -24.16
C LEU A 436 21.51 -5.14 -24.36
N GLY A 437 21.26 -6.15 -25.21
CA GLY A 437 22.23 -7.20 -25.55
C GLY A 437 23.43 -6.64 -26.30
N ALA A 438 23.18 -5.85 -27.35
CA ALA A 438 24.21 -5.16 -28.10
C ALA A 438 24.93 -4.10 -27.25
N ALA A 439 24.21 -3.35 -26.42
CA ALA A 439 24.79 -2.40 -25.49
C ALA A 439 25.66 -3.13 -24.44
N ALA A 440 25.24 -4.28 -23.93
CA ALA A 440 26.03 -5.06 -22.98
C ALA A 440 27.27 -5.69 -23.63
N GLU A 441 27.16 -6.22 -24.85
CA GLU A 441 28.32 -6.68 -25.64
C GLU A 441 29.31 -5.56 -25.89
N GLN A 442 28.83 -4.38 -26.32
CA GLN A 442 29.66 -3.21 -26.60
C GLN A 442 30.26 -2.60 -25.32
N PHE A 443 29.53 -2.63 -24.21
CA PHE A 443 29.96 -2.15 -22.90
C PHE A 443 31.04 -3.07 -22.28
N LEU A 444 30.93 -4.38 -22.49
CA LEU A 444 31.85 -5.38 -21.97
C LEU A 444 33.07 -5.65 -22.88
N GLN A 445 33.19 -4.98 -24.02
CA GLN A 445 34.39 -4.99 -24.88
C GLN A 445 35.58 -4.18 -24.30
N ASN A 446 35.55 -3.84 -23.00
CA ASN A 446 36.65 -3.23 -22.26
C ASN A 446 37.79 -4.26 -22.04
N PRO A 447 39.06 -3.84 -21.80
CA PRO A 447 40.25 -4.67 -22.09
C PRO A 447 40.45 -5.94 -21.24
N ASP A 448 39.60 -6.24 -20.26
CA ASP A 448 39.77 -7.36 -19.31
C ASP A 448 38.79 -8.53 -19.47
N VAL A 449 37.83 -8.47 -20.41
CA VAL A 449 36.89 -9.57 -20.70
C VAL A 449 37.20 -10.18 -22.09
N GLU A 450 37.68 -11.42 -22.12
CA GLU A 450 38.09 -12.14 -23.34
C GLU A 450 36.89 -12.54 -24.23
N SER A 451 35.70 -12.80 -23.68
CA SER A 451 34.49 -13.11 -24.47
C SER A 451 33.17 -12.92 -23.70
N VAL A 452 32.12 -12.46 -24.40
CA VAL A 452 30.74 -12.34 -23.88
C VAL A 452 29.80 -13.15 -24.75
N THR A 453 28.98 -14.02 -24.14
CA THR A 453 27.93 -14.76 -24.85
C THR A 453 26.55 -14.34 -24.31
N PRO A 454 25.63 -13.79 -25.13
CA PRO A 454 24.27 -13.50 -24.67
C PRO A 454 23.35 -14.74 -24.69
N TRP A 455 22.50 -14.91 -23.68
CA TRP A 455 21.33 -15.81 -23.73
C TRP A 455 20.16 -15.12 -24.41
N ARG A 456 19.63 -15.75 -25.46
CA ARG A 456 18.43 -15.33 -26.19
C ARG A 456 17.30 -16.30 -25.87
N ASP A 457 16.22 -15.79 -25.27
CA ASP A 457 15.01 -16.58 -25.03
C ASP A 457 14.33 -16.99 -26.34
N ARG A 458 13.43 -17.99 -26.30
CA ARG A 458 12.76 -18.49 -27.51
C ARG A 458 11.99 -17.40 -28.26
N ILE A 459 11.39 -16.45 -27.54
CA ILE A 459 10.60 -15.37 -28.11
C ILE A 459 11.44 -14.19 -28.65
N TYR A 460 12.77 -14.28 -28.57
CA TYR A 460 13.67 -13.21 -29.00
C TYR A 460 13.42 -12.81 -30.45
N LEU A 461 13.04 -11.54 -30.68
CA LEU A 461 12.67 -10.97 -31.98
C LEU A 461 11.45 -11.62 -32.66
N TRP A 462 10.67 -12.43 -31.94
CA TRP A 462 9.53 -13.16 -32.51
C TRP A 462 8.46 -12.23 -33.11
N ASP A 463 8.07 -11.18 -32.39
CA ASP A 463 7.07 -10.23 -32.87
C ASP A 463 7.45 -9.55 -34.20
N GLN A 464 8.75 -9.46 -34.51
CA GLN A 464 9.24 -8.87 -35.76
C GLN A 464 9.21 -9.85 -36.94
N VAL A 465 9.02 -11.14 -36.65
CA VAL A 465 9.10 -12.22 -37.66
C VAL A 465 7.84 -13.08 -37.73
N LYS A 466 6.90 -12.98 -36.80
CA LYS A 466 5.70 -13.84 -36.76
C LYS A 466 4.78 -13.72 -37.96
N ASP A 467 4.69 -12.52 -38.56
CA ASP A 467 3.84 -12.26 -39.73
C ASP A 467 4.46 -12.71 -41.06
N ILE A 468 5.70 -13.19 -41.05
CA ILE A 468 6.36 -13.69 -42.26
C ILE A 468 5.86 -15.12 -42.54
N PRO A 469 5.47 -15.45 -43.79
CA PRO A 469 5.09 -16.81 -44.15
C PRO A 469 6.13 -17.86 -43.72
N VAL A 470 5.66 -18.99 -43.20
CA VAL A 470 6.50 -20.06 -42.62
C VAL A 470 7.51 -20.58 -43.64
N ASP A 471 7.09 -20.83 -44.88
CA ASP A 471 7.93 -21.27 -45.99
C ASP A 471 9.11 -20.31 -46.26
N VAL A 472 8.84 -19.00 -46.22
CA VAL A 472 9.87 -17.96 -46.40
C VAL A 472 10.83 -17.92 -45.20
N ARG A 473 10.34 -18.09 -43.98
CA ARG A 473 11.18 -18.16 -42.78
C ARG A 473 12.04 -19.42 -42.77
N MET A 474 11.50 -20.56 -43.18
CA MET A 474 12.21 -21.85 -43.15
C MET A 474 13.37 -21.91 -44.14
N ALA A 475 13.33 -21.12 -45.22
CA ALA A 475 14.48 -20.99 -46.12
C ALA A 475 15.71 -20.37 -45.43
N THR A 476 15.51 -19.49 -44.45
CA THR A 476 16.59 -18.75 -43.75
C THR A 476 16.21 -18.45 -42.28
N PRO A 477 16.10 -19.48 -41.41
CA PRO A 477 15.38 -19.41 -40.13
C PRO A 477 15.95 -18.47 -39.07
N PHE A 478 17.23 -18.12 -39.18
CA PHE A 478 17.92 -17.25 -38.21
C PHE A 478 18.42 -15.94 -38.81
N GLN A 479 18.11 -15.64 -40.08
CA GLN A 479 18.62 -14.45 -40.78
C GLN A 479 18.22 -13.14 -40.08
N ARG A 480 17.06 -13.14 -39.41
CA ARG A 480 16.52 -11.98 -38.69
C ARG A 480 16.77 -12.03 -37.19
N GLY A 481 17.71 -12.86 -36.73
CA GLY A 481 18.15 -12.92 -35.33
C GLY A 481 17.25 -13.70 -34.37
N ASN A 482 16.03 -14.08 -34.77
CA ASN A 482 15.18 -15.00 -34.02
C ASN A 482 15.87 -16.37 -33.87
N VAL A 483 15.70 -17.02 -32.71
CA VAL A 483 16.38 -18.28 -32.35
C VAL A 483 15.45 -19.50 -32.28
N CYS A 484 14.13 -19.30 -32.25
CA CYS A 484 13.12 -20.36 -32.20
C CYS A 484 12.08 -20.19 -33.30
N GLU A 485 11.74 -21.26 -34.02
CA GLU A 485 10.81 -21.21 -35.15
C GLU A 485 9.35 -20.99 -34.75
N ASP A 486 8.96 -21.56 -33.61
CA ASP A 486 7.59 -21.51 -33.10
C ASP A 486 7.62 -21.37 -31.57
N PRO A 487 8.01 -20.17 -31.06
CA PRO A 487 8.14 -19.94 -29.63
C PRO A 487 6.79 -19.95 -28.91
N GLU A 488 5.69 -19.60 -29.58
CA GLU A 488 4.34 -19.57 -28.98
C GLU A 488 3.82 -20.98 -28.70
N ARG A 489 3.96 -21.93 -29.64
CA ARG A 489 3.61 -23.34 -29.37
C ARG A 489 4.51 -23.97 -28.32
N CYS A 490 5.80 -23.62 -28.33
CA CYS A 490 6.71 -24.03 -27.27
C CYS A 490 6.27 -23.54 -25.89
N GLU A 491 5.93 -22.27 -25.77
CA GLU A 491 5.49 -21.67 -24.51
C GLU A 491 4.15 -22.27 -24.04
N ALA A 492 3.19 -22.45 -24.96
CA ALA A 492 1.90 -23.08 -24.66
C ALA A 492 2.08 -24.50 -24.10
N ILE A 493 3.00 -25.29 -24.67
CA ILE A 493 3.33 -26.64 -24.18
C ILE A 493 3.94 -26.59 -22.78
N GLU A 494 4.91 -25.70 -22.54
CA GLU A 494 5.52 -25.55 -21.21
C GLU A 494 4.48 -25.11 -20.16
N GLN A 495 3.55 -24.22 -20.53
CA GLN A 495 2.45 -23.79 -19.65
C GLN A 495 1.48 -24.93 -19.28
N LYS A 496 1.36 -25.94 -20.15
CA LYS A 496 0.56 -27.15 -19.91
C LYS A 496 1.32 -28.27 -19.19
N GLY A 497 2.61 -28.07 -18.91
CA GLY A 497 3.46 -29.04 -18.23
C GLY A 497 4.20 -30.01 -19.18
N GLY A 498 4.18 -29.79 -20.49
CA GLY A 498 4.95 -30.58 -21.44
C GLY A 498 6.38 -30.03 -21.65
N ASP A 499 7.29 -30.86 -22.16
CA ASP A 499 8.60 -30.42 -22.63
C ASP A 499 8.61 -30.26 -24.16
N PRO A 500 8.69 -29.04 -24.70
CA PRO A 500 8.70 -28.85 -26.15
C PRO A 500 9.87 -29.54 -26.85
N SER A 501 10.99 -29.76 -26.14
CA SER A 501 12.17 -30.42 -26.70
C SER A 501 11.93 -31.89 -27.03
N GLU A 502 10.93 -32.51 -26.40
CA GLU A 502 10.48 -33.88 -26.64
C GLU A 502 9.28 -33.92 -27.60
N ILE A 503 8.38 -32.94 -27.50
CA ILE A 503 7.06 -32.99 -28.17
C ILE A 503 7.10 -32.40 -29.58
N ILE A 504 7.55 -31.15 -29.74
CA ILE A 504 7.44 -30.40 -31.02
C ILE A 504 8.76 -30.04 -31.65
N CYS A 505 9.83 -29.81 -30.87
CA CYS A 505 11.12 -29.44 -31.42
C CYS A 505 11.69 -30.50 -32.39
N PRO A 506 11.61 -31.82 -32.12
CA PRO A 506 12.13 -32.83 -33.05
C PRO A 506 11.41 -32.83 -34.41
N GLN A 507 10.16 -32.36 -34.46
CA GLN A 507 9.33 -32.27 -35.67
C GLN A 507 9.54 -30.95 -36.42
N CYS A 508 10.26 -30.00 -35.83
CA CYS A 508 10.52 -28.69 -36.43
C CYS A 508 11.45 -28.83 -37.66
N PRO A 509 11.11 -28.22 -38.82
CA PRO A 509 11.94 -28.30 -40.03
C PRO A 509 13.38 -27.80 -39.86
N VAL A 510 13.62 -26.97 -38.84
CA VAL A 510 14.92 -26.34 -38.58
C VAL A 510 15.59 -26.86 -37.31
N TYR A 511 15.14 -28.00 -36.76
CA TYR A 511 15.66 -28.60 -35.53
C TYR A 511 17.19 -28.80 -35.55
N THR A 512 17.74 -29.40 -36.60
CA THR A 512 19.19 -29.61 -36.75
C THR A 512 19.94 -28.27 -36.75
N ALA A 513 19.48 -27.29 -37.53
CA ALA A 513 20.08 -25.97 -37.57
C ALA A 513 19.95 -25.23 -36.22
N CYS A 514 18.86 -25.49 -35.46
CA CYS A 514 18.65 -24.94 -34.13
C CYS A 514 19.63 -25.51 -33.10
N ARG A 515 19.96 -26.81 -33.19
CA ARG A 515 20.99 -27.45 -32.35
C ARG A 515 22.40 -26.96 -32.65
N GLU A 516 22.68 -26.62 -33.90
CA GLU A 516 24.01 -26.15 -34.32
C GLU A 516 24.23 -24.65 -34.04
N ARG A 517 23.20 -23.81 -34.27
CA ARG A 517 23.35 -22.34 -34.21
C ARG A 517 22.10 -21.55 -33.79
N GLY A 518 21.02 -22.21 -33.37
CA GLY A 518 19.79 -21.56 -32.88
C GLY A 518 19.62 -21.66 -31.36
N TYR A 519 18.37 -21.63 -30.87
CA TYR A 519 18.09 -21.61 -29.43
C TYR A 519 18.75 -22.78 -28.67
N LEU A 520 18.67 -23.99 -29.22
CA LEU A 520 19.21 -25.21 -28.59
C LEU A 520 20.75 -25.25 -28.57
N SER A 521 21.41 -24.59 -29.52
CA SER A 521 22.88 -24.50 -29.54
C SER A 521 23.44 -23.70 -28.36
N GLN A 522 22.67 -22.74 -27.87
CA GLN A 522 23.12 -21.81 -26.83
C GLN A 522 23.62 -22.54 -25.60
N PHE A 523 22.94 -23.62 -25.14
CA PHE A 523 23.33 -24.44 -23.99
C PHE A 523 24.80 -24.90 -24.03
N SER A 524 25.28 -25.32 -25.20
CA SER A 524 26.68 -25.76 -25.35
C SER A 524 27.68 -24.62 -25.16
N THR A 525 27.30 -23.40 -25.51
CA THR A 525 28.08 -22.18 -25.31
C THR A 525 28.13 -21.74 -23.83
N PHE A 526 27.09 -22.05 -23.02
CA PHE A 526 27.11 -21.78 -21.56
C PHE A 526 28.12 -22.65 -20.84
N GLN A 527 28.21 -23.94 -21.21
CA GLN A 527 29.09 -24.91 -20.57
C GLN A 527 30.57 -24.53 -20.70
N THR A 528 30.94 -23.73 -21.70
CA THR A 528 32.33 -23.29 -21.93
C THR A 528 32.68 -21.96 -21.24
N THR A 529 31.75 -21.35 -20.49
CA THR A 529 31.95 -20.01 -19.89
C THR A 529 32.29 -20.09 -18.39
N HIS A 530 33.31 -19.36 -17.94
CA HIS A 530 33.79 -19.38 -16.54
C HIS A 530 32.88 -18.65 -15.53
N ALA A 531 32.14 -17.62 -15.95
CA ALA A 531 31.17 -16.90 -15.11
C ALA A 531 29.81 -16.72 -15.80
N GLN A 532 28.72 -16.93 -15.05
CA GLN A 532 27.35 -16.88 -15.57
C GLN A 532 26.51 -15.86 -14.79
N ILE A 533 26.09 -14.78 -15.46
CA ILE A 533 25.15 -13.80 -14.91
C ILE A 533 23.73 -14.21 -15.32
N LEU A 534 22.96 -14.64 -14.33
CA LEU A 534 21.63 -15.21 -14.53
C LEU A 534 20.57 -14.12 -14.35
N GLY A 535 20.04 -13.63 -15.47
CA GLY A 535 18.91 -12.68 -15.47
C GLY A 535 17.61 -13.29 -14.93
N ASN A 536 17.45 -14.62 -15.01
CA ASN A 536 16.39 -15.35 -14.33
C ASN A 536 16.99 -16.22 -13.23
N PHE A 537 17.08 -15.65 -12.04
CA PHE A 537 17.61 -16.33 -10.86
C PHE A 537 16.81 -17.57 -10.45
N ARG A 538 15.56 -17.75 -10.92
CA ARG A 538 14.79 -18.97 -10.65
C ARG A 538 15.51 -20.21 -11.17
N LEU A 539 16.31 -20.08 -12.22
CA LEU A 539 17.06 -21.21 -12.76
C LEU A 539 17.88 -21.91 -11.67
N VAL A 540 18.59 -21.17 -10.80
CA VAL A 540 19.43 -21.75 -9.74
C VAL A 540 18.76 -21.84 -8.37
N LEU A 541 17.57 -21.23 -8.20
CA LEU A 541 16.86 -21.14 -6.93
C LEU A 541 15.56 -21.95 -6.86
N ASP A 542 15.02 -22.37 -8.00
CA ASP A 542 13.76 -23.11 -8.13
C ASP A 542 14.06 -24.56 -8.57
N PRO A 543 13.73 -25.56 -7.74
CA PRO A 543 14.01 -26.96 -8.04
C PRO A 543 13.40 -27.48 -9.34
N GLN A 544 12.36 -26.83 -9.88
CA GLN A 544 11.80 -27.20 -11.20
C GLN A 544 12.84 -27.18 -12.33
N TYR A 545 13.92 -26.42 -12.16
CA TYR A 545 14.98 -26.30 -13.15
C TYR A 545 16.19 -27.15 -12.82
N ALA A 546 16.15 -28.03 -11.80
CA ALA A 546 17.31 -28.80 -11.34
C ALA A 546 18.04 -29.52 -12.47
N LYS A 547 17.31 -30.28 -13.31
CA LYS A 547 17.88 -30.96 -14.49
C LYS A 547 18.54 -29.98 -15.47
N ARG A 548 17.92 -28.81 -15.71
CA ARG A 548 18.48 -27.76 -16.58
C ARG A 548 19.73 -27.13 -15.94
N VAL A 549 19.77 -26.96 -14.62
CA VAL A 549 20.94 -26.45 -13.88
C VAL A 549 22.10 -27.43 -13.95
N GLU A 550 21.85 -28.71 -13.73
CA GLU A 550 22.88 -29.75 -13.83
C GLU A 550 23.52 -29.76 -15.22
N GLN A 551 22.70 -29.68 -16.27
CA GLN A 551 23.18 -29.55 -17.64
C GLN A 551 23.97 -28.26 -17.87
N LEU A 552 23.52 -27.12 -17.32
CA LEU A 552 24.19 -25.82 -17.49
C LEU A 552 25.50 -25.69 -16.71
N LEU A 553 25.64 -26.41 -15.60
CA LEU A 553 26.80 -26.35 -14.69
C LEU A 553 27.69 -27.59 -14.78
N GLU A 554 27.46 -28.46 -15.77
CA GLU A 554 28.30 -29.63 -16.04
C GLU A 554 29.75 -29.22 -16.33
N VAL A 555 30.69 -29.77 -15.56
CA VAL A 555 32.11 -29.35 -15.58
C VAL A 555 32.82 -29.99 -16.78
N ARG A 556 33.10 -29.22 -17.84
CA ARG A 556 33.88 -29.71 -19.00
C ARG A 556 35.40 -29.59 -18.84
N ASP A 557 35.89 -28.54 -18.17
CA ASP A 557 37.33 -28.22 -18.09
C ASP A 557 37.87 -28.11 -16.65
N GLY A 558 37.20 -28.71 -15.67
CA GLY A 558 37.62 -28.69 -14.26
C GLY A 558 37.41 -27.36 -13.52
N THR A 559 37.01 -26.30 -14.21
CA THR A 559 36.73 -24.98 -13.61
C THR A 559 35.24 -24.88 -13.28
N GLN A 560 34.90 -24.56 -12.04
CA GLN A 560 33.51 -24.44 -11.60
C GLN A 560 32.93 -23.06 -11.98
N PRO A 561 31.73 -22.99 -12.58
CA PRO A 561 31.14 -21.71 -12.94
C PRO A 561 30.76 -20.88 -11.71
N PHE A 562 31.09 -19.60 -11.75
CA PHE A 562 30.64 -18.63 -10.75
C PHE A 562 29.26 -18.08 -11.10
N CYS A 563 28.28 -18.21 -10.19
CA CYS A 563 26.89 -17.78 -10.43
C CYS A 563 26.60 -16.41 -9.80
N ILE A 564 26.10 -15.47 -10.61
CA ILE A 564 25.73 -14.13 -10.15
C ILE A 564 24.25 -13.89 -10.45
N ILE A 565 23.50 -13.44 -9.44
CA ILE A 565 22.10 -13.01 -9.59
C ILE A 565 21.95 -11.55 -9.23
N ASN A 566 21.20 -10.81 -10.04
CA ASN A 566 20.84 -9.42 -9.79
C ASN A 566 19.40 -9.36 -9.30
N VAL A 567 19.19 -8.93 -8.05
CA VAL A 567 17.86 -8.77 -7.46
C VAL A 567 17.57 -7.30 -7.17
N LYS A 568 16.49 -6.79 -7.77
CA LYS A 568 15.94 -5.48 -7.40
C LYS A 568 15.34 -5.50 -5.99
N ARG A 569 14.83 -6.67 -5.56
CA ARG A 569 14.20 -6.88 -4.25
C ARG A 569 14.53 -8.29 -3.76
N GLU A 570 15.04 -8.43 -2.55
CA GLU A 570 15.35 -9.75 -1.97
C GLU A 570 14.14 -10.67 -1.82
N ASN A 571 12.95 -10.13 -1.59
CA ASN A 571 11.75 -10.97 -1.49
C ASN A 571 11.42 -11.64 -2.83
N ALA A 572 12.04 -11.18 -3.93
CA ALA A 572 11.99 -11.85 -5.22
C ALA A 572 12.75 -13.19 -5.20
N LEU A 573 13.71 -13.38 -4.29
CA LEU A 573 14.40 -14.66 -4.06
C LEU A 573 13.42 -15.75 -3.62
N PHE A 574 12.34 -15.39 -2.92
CA PHE A 574 11.28 -16.32 -2.52
C PHE A 574 10.38 -16.63 -3.71
N LEU A 575 10.26 -17.91 -4.04
CA LEU A 575 9.41 -18.39 -5.12
C LEU A 575 7.95 -18.08 -4.80
N ARG A 576 7.30 -17.28 -5.67
CA ARG A 576 5.86 -17.04 -5.60
C ARG A 576 5.16 -18.18 -6.33
N CYS A 577 4.52 -19.05 -5.57
CA CYS A 577 3.68 -20.11 -6.09
C CYS A 577 2.25 -19.58 -6.22
N LYS A 578 1.61 -19.86 -7.36
CA LYS A 578 0.20 -19.55 -7.63
C LYS A 578 -0.46 -20.82 -8.15
N LEU A 579 -1.39 -21.37 -7.39
CA LEU A 579 -2.22 -22.51 -7.79
C LEU A 579 -3.63 -22.01 -8.14
N PRO A 580 -3.98 -21.88 -9.43
CA PRO A 580 -5.27 -21.35 -9.86
C PRO A 580 -6.44 -22.26 -9.46
N ARG A 581 -7.59 -21.65 -9.18
CA ARG A 581 -8.85 -22.38 -8.97
C ARG A 581 -9.26 -23.20 -10.19
N THR A 582 -8.98 -22.69 -11.39
CA THR A 582 -9.25 -23.40 -12.65
C THR A 582 -8.51 -24.73 -12.70
N THR A 583 -7.21 -24.73 -12.38
CA THR A 583 -6.39 -25.94 -12.26
C THR A 583 -6.97 -26.92 -11.25
N LEU A 584 -7.37 -26.44 -10.06
CA LEU A 584 -8.02 -27.30 -9.06
C LEU A 584 -9.32 -27.91 -9.59
N LYS A 585 -10.18 -27.13 -10.26
CA LYS A 585 -11.44 -27.62 -10.84
C LYS A 585 -11.22 -28.63 -11.96
N GLU A 586 -10.26 -28.37 -12.83
CA GLU A 586 -9.82 -29.33 -13.86
C GLU A 586 -9.36 -30.63 -13.20
N TRP A 587 -8.58 -30.57 -12.12
CA TRP A 587 -8.17 -31.76 -11.40
C TRP A 587 -9.36 -32.51 -10.78
N VAL A 588 -10.34 -31.82 -10.21
CA VAL A 588 -11.57 -32.47 -9.69
C VAL A 588 -12.31 -33.25 -10.77
N VAL A 589 -12.45 -32.66 -11.97
CA VAL A 589 -13.18 -33.29 -13.08
C VAL A 589 -12.39 -34.45 -13.67
N ASN A 590 -11.13 -34.21 -14.05
CA ASN A 590 -10.33 -35.20 -14.77
C ASN A 590 -9.88 -36.37 -13.87
N TRP A 591 -9.73 -36.11 -12.57
CA TRP A 591 -9.29 -37.08 -11.57
C TRP A 591 -10.38 -37.49 -10.60
N GLN A 592 -11.66 -37.41 -11.02
CA GLN A 592 -12.78 -37.79 -10.17
C GLN A 592 -12.61 -39.22 -9.64
N GLY A 593 -12.65 -39.35 -8.31
CA GLY A 593 -12.48 -40.63 -7.58
C GLY A 593 -11.03 -41.04 -7.29
N SER A 594 -10.03 -40.33 -7.82
CA SER A 594 -8.59 -40.59 -7.63
C SER A 594 -8.00 -39.74 -6.49
N ALA A 595 -6.77 -40.05 -6.06
CA ALA A 595 -6.09 -39.31 -4.99
C ALA A 595 -5.96 -37.80 -5.29
N LEU A 596 -5.54 -37.41 -6.50
CA LEU A 596 -5.39 -36.01 -6.91
C LEU A 596 -6.74 -35.28 -6.96
N GLY A 597 -7.80 -35.93 -7.45
CA GLY A 597 -9.14 -35.35 -7.46
C GLY A 597 -9.66 -35.10 -6.05
N ASN A 598 -9.49 -36.06 -5.15
CA ASN A 598 -9.85 -35.92 -3.74
C ASN A 598 -9.03 -34.84 -3.03
N PHE A 599 -7.73 -34.74 -3.33
CA PHE A 599 -6.86 -33.68 -2.83
C PHE A 599 -7.31 -32.31 -3.33
N ALA A 600 -7.63 -32.17 -4.62
CA ALA A 600 -8.14 -30.93 -5.20
C ALA A 600 -9.49 -30.51 -4.61
N ILE A 601 -10.41 -31.46 -4.39
CA ILE A 601 -11.68 -31.22 -3.66
C ILE A 601 -11.40 -30.72 -2.26
N ALA A 602 -10.48 -31.35 -1.52
CA ALA A 602 -10.15 -30.95 -0.16
C ALA A 602 -9.56 -29.52 -0.12
N LEU A 603 -8.65 -29.18 -1.04
CA LEU A 603 -8.11 -27.83 -1.17
C LEU A 603 -9.20 -26.81 -1.52
N LEU A 604 -10.07 -27.11 -2.49
CA LEU A 604 -11.20 -26.25 -2.87
C LEU A 604 -12.16 -26.04 -1.71
N ASN A 605 -12.50 -27.08 -0.96
CA ASN A 605 -13.37 -26.97 0.21
C ASN A 605 -12.76 -26.05 1.27
N VAL A 606 -11.46 -26.15 1.54
CA VAL A 606 -10.77 -25.26 2.51
C VAL A 606 -10.82 -23.80 2.08
N VAL A 607 -10.70 -23.57 0.78
CA VAL A 607 -10.72 -22.26 0.13
C VAL A 607 -12.13 -21.67 0.07
N GLU A 608 -13.16 -22.50 -0.15
CA GLU A 608 -14.56 -22.10 -0.28
C GLU A 608 -15.25 -21.90 1.08
N ILE A 609 -14.67 -22.42 2.17
CA ILE A 609 -15.07 -22.08 3.54
C ILE A 609 -14.69 -20.61 3.80
N GLY A 610 -15.68 -19.72 3.70
CA GLY A 610 -15.59 -18.27 3.95
C GLY A 610 -15.27 -17.86 5.40
N ASP A 611 -14.56 -18.69 6.14
CA ASP A 611 -14.06 -18.36 7.47
C ASP A 611 -12.84 -17.44 7.33
N ARG A 612 -12.93 -16.28 7.97
CA ARG A 612 -12.08 -15.14 7.66
C ARG A 612 -10.67 -15.26 8.23
N SER A 613 -10.44 -15.98 9.33
CA SER A 613 -9.12 -15.91 10.00
C SER A 613 -8.00 -16.58 9.17
N HIS A 614 -6.97 -15.80 8.78
CA HIS A 614 -5.82 -16.28 7.99
C HIS A 614 -5.13 -17.49 8.66
N GLY A 615 -5.00 -17.47 9.99
CA GLY A 615 -4.46 -18.61 10.74
C GLY A 615 -5.32 -19.87 10.69
N SER A 616 -6.65 -19.74 10.63
CA SER A 616 -7.57 -20.89 10.46
C SER A 616 -7.49 -21.44 9.03
N PHE A 617 -7.40 -20.57 8.03
CA PHE A 617 -7.18 -20.94 6.63
C PHE A 617 -5.90 -21.74 6.42
N THR A 618 -4.74 -21.21 6.83
CA THR A 618 -3.45 -21.89 6.72
C THR A 618 -3.43 -23.20 7.52
N LYS A 619 -4.06 -23.22 8.71
CA LYS A 619 -4.20 -24.44 9.52
C LYS A 619 -5.00 -25.52 8.77
N ARG A 620 -6.14 -25.18 8.17
CA ARG A 620 -6.94 -26.12 7.38
C ARG A 620 -6.17 -26.66 6.19
N LEU A 621 -5.45 -25.79 5.46
CA LEU A 621 -4.61 -26.23 4.34
C LEU A 621 -3.49 -27.17 4.79
N ARG A 622 -2.83 -26.87 5.92
CA ARG A 622 -1.84 -27.77 6.51
C ARG A 622 -2.46 -29.12 6.84
N THR A 623 -3.63 -29.14 7.45
CA THR A 623 -4.35 -30.38 7.76
C THR A 623 -4.68 -31.18 6.51
N VAL A 624 -5.09 -30.53 5.41
CA VAL A 624 -5.29 -31.22 4.12
C VAL A 624 -3.99 -31.84 3.63
N VAL A 625 -2.90 -31.08 3.56
CA VAL A 625 -1.60 -31.63 3.12
C VAL A 625 -1.19 -32.82 3.99
N GLN A 626 -1.25 -32.69 5.31
CA GLN A 626 -0.93 -33.79 6.25
C GLN A 626 -1.84 -35.01 6.08
N THR A 627 -3.13 -34.81 5.78
CA THR A 627 -4.09 -35.91 5.59
C THR A 627 -3.78 -36.73 4.34
N PHE A 628 -3.21 -36.10 3.32
CA PHE A 628 -2.88 -36.74 2.05
C PHE A 628 -1.41 -37.18 1.94
N GLU A 629 -0.59 -37.00 2.99
CA GLU A 629 0.84 -37.35 2.95
C GLU A 629 1.12 -38.82 2.62
N TRP A 630 0.25 -39.73 3.06
CA TRP A 630 0.36 -41.16 2.76
C TRP A 630 0.00 -41.51 1.30
N LEU A 631 -0.56 -40.56 0.54
CA LEU A 631 -0.88 -40.67 -0.90
C LEU A 631 0.09 -39.86 -1.78
N GLU A 632 1.21 -39.39 -1.24
CA GLU A 632 2.17 -38.51 -1.93
C GLU A 632 2.61 -39.06 -3.29
N GLU A 633 3.04 -40.32 -3.37
CA GLU A 633 3.51 -40.93 -4.62
C GLU A 633 2.42 -40.93 -5.70
N GLU A 634 1.19 -41.30 -5.34
CA GLU A 634 0.05 -41.33 -6.25
C GLU A 634 -0.34 -39.91 -6.71
N ILE A 635 -0.40 -38.94 -5.80
CA ILE A 635 -0.73 -37.54 -6.13
C ILE A 635 0.32 -36.95 -7.05
N VAL A 636 1.61 -37.15 -6.76
CA VAL A 636 2.71 -36.65 -7.59
C VAL A 636 2.67 -37.27 -8.98
N GLN A 637 2.45 -38.59 -9.07
CA GLN A 637 2.31 -39.26 -10.36
C GLN A 637 1.15 -38.68 -11.17
N GLN A 638 -0.02 -38.52 -10.55
CA GLN A 638 -1.22 -37.95 -11.18
C GLN A 638 -1.06 -36.47 -11.54
N MET A 639 -0.25 -35.70 -10.79
CA MET A 639 0.05 -34.30 -11.12
C MET A 639 0.92 -34.15 -12.37
N CYS A 640 1.65 -35.19 -12.79
CA CYS A 640 2.60 -35.12 -13.92
C CYS A 640 2.12 -35.86 -15.17
N HIS A 641 1.02 -36.60 -15.07
CA HIS A 641 0.43 -37.37 -16.16
C HIS A 641 -0.95 -36.81 -16.45
N ILE A 642 -1.46 -37.05 -17.64
CA ILE A 642 -2.85 -36.82 -17.99
C ILE A 642 -3.63 -38.13 -17.86
N ASN A 643 -4.93 -37.99 -17.63
CA ASN A 643 -5.84 -39.11 -17.56
C ASN A 643 -6.66 -39.19 -18.85
N ILE A 644 -6.42 -40.23 -19.64
CA ILE A 644 -7.10 -40.46 -20.93
C ILE A 644 -8.05 -41.65 -20.80
N GLN A 645 -9.25 -41.50 -21.33
CA GLN A 645 -10.22 -42.59 -21.44
C GLN A 645 -9.84 -43.50 -22.62
N GLY A 646 -9.75 -44.80 -22.36
CA GLY A 646 -9.53 -45.81 -23.40
C GLY A 646 -10.21 -47.13 -23.06
N ARG A 647 -10.45 -47.95 -24.08
CA ARG A 647 -11.04 -49.28 -23.95
C ARG A 647 -10.09 -50.34 -24.49
N VAL A 648 -9.77 -51.35 -23.68
CA VAL A 648 -8.88 -52.43 -24.11
C VAL A 648 -9.69 -53.52 -24.81
N VAL A 649 -9.51 -53.70 -26.10
CA VAL A 649 -10.20 -54.73 -26.90
C VAL A 649 -9.25 -55.86 -27.27
N ALA A 650 -9.80 -57.07 -27.41
CA ALA A 650 -9.06 -58.25 -27.87
C ALA A 650 -8.82 -58.19 -29.40
N ARG A 651 -7.99 -57.25 -29.82
CA ARG A 651 -7.50 -57.08 -31.19
C ARG A 651 -5.98 -57.19 -31.14
N GLY A 652 -5.44 -58.26 -31.71
CA GLY A 652 -4.01 -58.53 -31.72
C GLY A 652 -3.34 -58.19 -33.05
N VAL A 653 -2.01 -58.11 -33.02
CA VAL A 653 -1.13 -57.96 -34.19
C VAL A 653 -0.10 -59.07 -34.17
N ILE A 654 0.15 -59.64 -35.34
CA ILE A 654 1.15 -60.68 -35.57
C ILE A 654 2.17 -60.09 -36.56
N ASP A 655 3.45 -60.30 -36.26
CA ASP A 655 4.57 -59.93 -37.12
C ASP A 655 4.45 -60.67 -38.45
N ALA A 656 4.39 -59.91 -39.55
CA ALA A 656 4.13 -60.48 -40.88
C ALA A 656 5.29 -61.34 -41.42
N GLU A 657 6.51 -61.16 -40.90
CA GLU A 657 7.72 -61.85 -41.35
C GLU A 657 7.99 -63.13 -40.55
N THR A 658 7.77 -63.09 -39.24
CA THR A 658 8.13 -64.15 -38.30
C THR A 658 6.94 -64.97 -37.80
N GLY A 659 5.71 -64.45 -37.98
CA GLY A 659 4.49 -65.05 -37.43
C GLY A 659 4.39 -64.96 -35.90
N ALA A 660 5.28 -64.20 -35.26
CA ALA A 660 5.27 -64.00 -33.82
C ALA A 660 4.14 -63.05 -33.42
N GLU A 661 3.44 -63.39 -32.33
CA GLU A 661 2.42 -62.51 -31.76
C GLU A 661 3.09 -61.28 -31.14
N LEU A 662 2.82 -60.09 -31.67
CA LEU A 662 3.40 -58.84 -31.18
C LEU A 662 2.52 -58.20 -30.10
N ALA A 663 1.20 -58.29 -30.26
CA ALA A 663 0.23 -57.79 -29.29
C ALA A 663 -1.01 -58.68 -29.26
N ARG A 664 -1.57 -58.90 -28.07
CA ARG A 664 -2.85 -59.60 -27.87
C ARG A 664 -4.04 -58.65 -27.81
N PHE A 665 -3.77 -57.44 -27.35
CA PHE A 665 -4.78 -56.46 -27.00
C PHE A 665 -4.42 -55.11 -27.60
N THR A 666 -5.45 -54.35 -27.92
CA THR A 666 -5.34 -52.98 -28.43
C THR A 666 -6.16 -52.07 -27.52
N ILE A 667 -5.63 -50.91 -27.21
CA ILE A 667 -6.33 -49.83 -26.53
C ILE A 667 -6.96 -48.95 -27.60
N GLU A 668 -8.28 -48.77 -27.58
CA GLU A 668 -9.01 -47.82 -28.41
C GLU A 668 -9.29 -46.55 -27.58
N PHE A 669 -8.82 -45.40 -28.06
CA PHE A 669 -9.01 -44.09 -27.44
C PHE A 669 -10.16 -43.32 -28.09
N GLU A 670 -10.66 -42.29 -27.41
CA GLU A 670 -11.59 -41.33 -28.01
C GLU A 670 -10.98 -40.71 -29.28
N GLY A 671 -11.78 -40.59 -30.35
CA GLY A 671 -11.32 -40.11 -31.66
C GLY A 671 -10.86 -41.21 -32.64
N GLY A 672 -10.93 -42.49 -32.25
CA GLY A 672 -10.64 -43.63 -33.14
C GLY A 672 -9.16 -43.99 -33.27
N ILE A 673 -8.32 -43.38 -32.43
CA ILE A 673 -6.89 -43.69 -32.31
C ILE A 673 -6.74 -44.98 -31.51
N SER A 674 -5.74 -45.79 -31.85
CA SER A 674 -5.49 -47.05 -31.16
C SER A 674 -4.01 -47.29 -30.91
N ALA A 675 -3.67 -47.94 -29.80
CA ALA A 675 -2.31 -48.36 -29.46
C ALA A 675 -2.28 -49.81 -28.99
N TYR A 676 -1.27 -50.57 -29.40
CA TYR A 676 -1.14 -51.99 -29.08
C TYR A 676 -0.48 -52.23 -27.72
N ILE A 677 -0.90 -53.29 -27.01
CA ILE A 677 -0.25 -53.73 -25.77
C ILE A 677 0.75 -54.85 -26.13
N PRO A 678 2.08 -54.58 -26.07
CA PRO A 678 3.08 -55.55 -26.48
C PRO A 678 3.10 -56.76 -25.53
N VAL A 679 3.36 -57.95 -26.07
CA VAL A 679 3.46 -59.17 -25.24
C VAL A 679 4.76 -59.25 -24.43
N ASP A 680 5.84 -58.62 -24.91
CA ASP A 680 7.13 -58.49 -24.23
C ASP A 680 7.96 -57.31 -24.80
N ALA A 681 9.19 -57.13 -24.30
CA ALA A 681 10.07 -56.05 -24.73
C ALA A 681 10.52 -56.18 -26.20
N ALA A 682 10.74 -57.40 -26.70
CA ALA A 682 11.13 -57.61 -28.08
C ALA A 682 9.98 -57.32 -29.06
N ALA A 683 8.75 -57.64 -28.66
CA ALA A 683 7.55 -57.28 -29.38
C ALA A 683 7.33 -55.76 -29.43
N ALA A 684 7.64 -55.05 -28.34
CA ALA A 684 7.60 -53.59 -28.32
C ALA A 684 8.58 -52.97 -29.35
N ASP A 685 9.82 -53.47 -29.39
CA ASP A 685 10.82 -52.99 -30.36
C ASP A 685 10.39 -53.26 -31.82
N ARG A 686 9.71 -54.40 -32.05
CA ARG A 686 9.15 -54.76 -33.36
C ARG A 686 7.96 -53.90 -33.76
N LEU A 687 7.01 -53.67 -32.87
CA LEU A 687 5.88 -52.74 -33.10
C LEU A 687 6.40 -51.34 -33.43
N ALA A 688 7.42 -50.86 -32.71
CA ALA A 688 8.08 -49.59 -33.00
C ALA A 688 8.68 -49.57 -34.42
N ALA A 689 9.38 -50.64 -34.83
CA ALA A 689 9.98 -50.74 -36.16
C ALA A 689 8.94 -50.80 -37.29
N GLU A 690 7.77 -51.38 -37.04
CA GLU A 690 6.64 -51.40 -37.97
C GLU A 690 5.83 -50.09 -38.00
N GLY A 691 6.19 -49.11 -37.15
CA GLY A 691 5.48 -47.84 -37.04
C GLY A 691 4.10 -47.99 -36.39
N LEU A 692 3.87 -49.07 -35.63
CA LEU A 692 2.63 -49.32 -34.92
C LEU A 692 2.72 -48.72 -33.50
N PRO A 693 1.82 -47.78 -33.14
CA PRO A 693 1.82 -47.19 -31.81
C PRO A 693 1.56 -48.26 -30.75
N PHE A 694 2.37 -48.31 -29.71
CA PHE A 694 2.18 -49.26 -28.61
C PHE A 694 2.24 -48.55 -27.26
N PHE A 695 1.57 -49.13 -26.28
CA PHE A 695 1.52 -48.62 -24.91
C PHE A 695 1.63 -49.80 -23.95
N ARG A 696 2.56 -49.72 -22.99
CA ARG A 696 2.74 -50.78 -21.99
C ARG A 696 1.72 -50.61 -20.88
N LEU A 697 0.89 -51.62 -20.70
CA LEU A 697 -0.14 -51.64 -19.67
C LEU A 697 -0.06 -52.96 -18.91
N ASP A 698 0.34 -52.88 -17.64
CA ASP A 698 0.64 -54.07 -16.82
C ASP A 698 -0.63 -54.75 -16.28
N ALA A 699 -1.73 -54.02 -16.14
CA ALA A 699 -3.01 -54.53 -15.66
C ALA A 699 -4.19 -53.86 -16.37
N PHE A 700 -5.16 -54.65 -16.82
CA PHE A 700 -6.38 -54.17 -17.49
C PHE A 700 -7.49 -55.21 -17.46
N VAL A 701 -8.73 -54.74 -17.64
CA VAL A 701 -9.91 -55.58 -17.88
C VAL A 701 -10.36 -55.40 -19.33
N PRO A 702 -10.40 -56.47 -20.15
CA PRO A 702 -10.84 -56.37 -21.54
C PRO A 702 -12.30 -55.91 -21.67
N ASN A 703 -12.56 -55.07 -22.66
CA ASN A 703 -13.84 -54.48 -23.04
C ASN A 703 -14.48 -53.55 -22.00
N GLU A 704 -13.72 -53.12 -20.99
CA GLU A 704 -14.14 -52.08 -20.05
C GLU A 704 -13.46 -50.75 -20.38
N ASP A 705 -14.20 -49.65 -20.22
CA ASP A 705 -13.63 -48.31 -20.28
C ASP A 705 -12.75 -48.08 -19.07
N MET A 706 -11.55 -47.56 -19.30
CA MET A 706 -10.57 -47.32 -18.25
C MET A 706 -9.83 -46.01 -18.42
N LYS A 707 -9.39 -45.53 -17.26
CA LYS A 707 -8.54 -44.37 -17.09
C LYS A 707 -7.09 -44.79 -17.27
N ILE A 708 -6.44 -44.30 -18.32
CA ILE A 708 -5.06 -44.63 -18.68
C ILE A 708 -4.19 -43.41 -18.37
N LEU A 709 -3.21 -43.61 -17.49
CA LEU A 709 -2.24 -42.58 -17.11
C LEU A 709 -1.13 -42.53 -18.15
N MET A 710 -0.88 -41.36 -18.72
CA MET A 710 0.24 -41.17 -19.66
C MET A 710 0.78 -39.75 -19.63
N SER A 711 2.02 -39.57 -20.09
CA SER A 711 2.61 -38.24 -20.21
C SER A 711 1.97 -37.46 -21.36
N ILE A 712 2.05 -36.13 -21.34
CA ILE A 712 1.63 -35.30 -22.48
C ILE A 712 2.44 -35.69 -23.73
N ALA A 713 3.73 -36.00 -23.58
CA ALA A 713 4.58 -36.38 -24.70
C ALA A 713 4.13 -37.68 -25.37
N ASP A 714 3.79 -38.70 -24.58
CA ASP A 714 3.28 -39.96 -25.12
C ASP A 714 1.92 -39.77 -25.79
N ALA A 715 1.04 -38.98 -25.20
CA ALA A 715 -0.30 -38.73 -25.76
C ALA A 715 -0.24 -37.98 -27.10
N VAL A 716 0.65 -36.99 -27.22
CA VAL A 716 0.89 -36.30 -28.50
C VAL A 716 1.57 -37.23 -29.50
N GLY A 717 2.54 -38.04 -29.06
CA GLY A 717 3.23 -39.02 -29.91
C GLY A 717 2.29 -40.10 -30.47
N LEU A 718 1.28 -40.49 -29.71
CA LEU A 718 0.21 -41.40 -30.13
C LEU A 718 -0.90 -40.70 -30.95
N GLY A 719 -0.84 -39.37 -31.10
CA GLY A 719 -1.83 -38.56 -31.81
C GLY A 719 -3.12 -38.30 -31.04
N ILE A 720 -3.20 -38.70 -29.76
CA ILE A 720 -4.40 -38.54 -28.91
C ILE A 720 -4.63 -37.07 -28.57
N LEU A 721 -3.55 -36.33 -28.32
CA LEU A 721 -3.57 -34.89 -28.14
C LEU A 721 -2.96 -34.19 -29.35
N ASP A 722 -3.66 -33.17 -29.85
CA ASP A 722 -3.18 -32.39 -30.99
C ASP A 722 -2.33 -31.20 -30.54
N ALA A 723 -1.04 -31.23 -30.85
CA ALA A 723 -0.10 -30.15 -30.58
C ALA A 723 0.13 -29.22 -31.79
N ALA A 724 -0.67 -29.31 -32.86
CA ALA A 724 -0.46 -28.57 -34.11
C ALA A 724 -0.69 -27.06 -33.98
N THR A 725 -1.58 -26.61 -33.10
CA THR A 725 -1.91 -25.20 -32.89
C THR A 725 -1.85 -24.82 -31.41
N VAL A 726 -1.69 -23.53 -31.12
CA VAL A 726 -1.68 -23.01 -29.74
C VAL A 726 -3.04 -23.26 -29.08
N GLU A 727 -4.13 -23.10 -29.82
CA GLU A 727 -5.50 -23.33 -29.35
C GLU A 727 -5.70 -24.78 -28.90
N ASN A 728 -5.22 -25.75 -29.71
CA ASN A 728 -5.36 -27.17 -29.38
C ASN A 728 -4.52 -27.55 -28.15
N ILE A 729 -3.32 -26.96 -28.02
CA ILE A 729 -2.49 -27.11 -26.82
C ILE A 729 -3.19 -26.53 -25.59
N GLN A 730 -3.89 -25.39 -25.74
CA GLN A 730 -4.62 -24.76 -24.65
C GLN A 730 -5.80 -25.62 -24.13
N GLU A 731 -6.31 -26.57 -24.91
CA GLU A 731 -7.31 -27.54 -24.48
C GLU A 731 -6.72 -28.69 -23.63
N PHE A 732 -5.40 -28.85 -23.59
CA PHE A 732 -4.76 -29.91 -22.80
C PHE A 732 -5.07 -29.76 -21.31
N GLN A 733 -5.22 -30.89 -20.63
CA GLN A 733 -5.36 -30.93 -19.17
C GLN A 733 -4.09 -30.38 -18.50
N THR A 734 -4.24 -29.52 -17.48
CA THR A 734 -3.11 -28.93 -16.78
C THR A 734 -2.37 -29.94 -15.90
N VAL A 735 -1.07 -30.14 -16.15
CA VAL A 735 -0.17 -30.99 -15.34
C VAL A 735 1.14 -30.26 -15.00
N CYS A 736 1.93 -30.81 -14.08
CA CYS A 736 3.25 -30.31 -13.70
C CYS A 736 4.34 -30.92 -14.58
N ALA A 737 5.31 -30.12 -15.02
CA ALA A 737 6.39 -30.57 -15.89
C ALA A 737 7.45 -31.44 -15.19
N ASP A 738 7.68 -31.22 -13.89
CA ASP A 738 8.73 -31.92 -13.14
C ASP A 738 8.14 -32.77 -12.00
N PRO A 739 8.33 -34.10 -12.02
CA PRO A 739 7.84 -34.99 -10.96
C PRO A 739 8.52 -34.76 -9.61
N SER A 740 9.72 -34.19 -9.59
CA SER A 740 10.44 -33.85 -8.36
C SER A 740 10.02 -32.52 -7.75
N TRP A 741 9.23 -31.70 -8.46
CA TRP A 741 8.87 -30.35 -8.02
C TRP A 741 7.45 -29.90 -8.39
N THR A 742 6.48 -30.77 -8.14
CA THR A 742 5.04 -30.48 -8.30
C THR A 742 4.50 -29.48 -7.26
N PHE A 743 3.25 -29.02 -7.44
CA PHE A 743 2.55 -28.21 -6.42
C PHE A 743 2.46 -28.88 -5.05
N TRP A 744 2.41 -30.22 -5.01
CA TRP A 744 2.52 -30.98 -3.77
C TRP A 744 3.84 -30.70 -3.05
N HIS A 745 4.97 -30.82 -3.74
CA HIS A 745 6.29 -30.54 -3.19
C HIS A 745 6.44 -29.08 -2.73
N GLN A 746 5.88 -28.13 -3.49
CA GLN A 746 5.86 -26.72 -3.13
C GLN A 746 5.11 -26.48 -1.81
N LEU A 747 3.92 -27.07 -1.64
CA LEU A 747 3.13 -26.98 -0.41
C LEU A 747 3.81 -27.68 0.76
N LYS A 748 4.35 -28.88 0.55
CA LYS A 748 5.11 -29.63 1.57
C LYS A 748 6.30 -28.81 2.05
N ARG A 749 7.05 -28.20 1.13
CA ARG A 749 8.19 -27.34 1.47
C ARG A 749 7.76 -26.06 2.18
N PHE A 750 6.68 -25.43 1.72
CA PHE A 750 6.09 -24.29 2.41
C PHE A 750 5.78 -24.63 3.88
N PHE A 751 5.06 -25.73 4.13
CA PHE A 751 4.67 -26.12 5.49
C PHE A 751 5.81 -26.66 6.34
N THR A 752 6.87 -27.17 5.71
CA THR A 752 8.12 -27.54 6.37
C THR A 752 8.87 -26.30 6.85
N HIS A 753 8.95 -25.26 6.01
CA HIS A 753 9.63 -24.02 6.37
C HIS A 753 8.80 -23.19 7.35
N TYR A 754 7.53 -22.89 7.05
CA TYR A 754 6.66 -22.14 7.95
C TYR A 754 5.92 -23.09 8.87
N THR A 755 6.42 -23.34 10.07
CA THR A 755 5.78 -24.25 11.03
C THR A 755 4.57 -23.63 11.73
N ARG A 756 4.49 -22.30 11.73
CA ARG A 756 3.43 -21.50 12.35
C ARG A 756 2.36 -21.12 11.33
N ASN A 757 1.08 -21.13 11.71
CA ASN A 757 -0.04 -20.85 10.77
C ASN A 757 -0.46 -19.38 10.70
N ALA A 758 -0.31 -18.62 11.79
CA ALA A 758 -0.85 -17.26 11.91
C ALA A 758 -0.15 -16.23 11.00
N ASP A 759 1.14 -16.43 10.76
CA ASP A 759 2.02 -15.47 10.08
C ASP A 759 2.61 -16.04 8.77
N ALA A 760 2.15 -17.22 8.33
CA ALA A 760 2.66 -17.84 7.11
C ALA A 760 2.20 -17.04 5.87
N PRO A 761 3.10 -16.77 4.89
CA PRO A 761 2.79 -15.96 3.72
C PRO A 761 1.99 -16.76 2.69
N MET A 762 0.73 -17.03 3.02
CA MET A 762 -0.22 -17.81 2.22
C MET A 762 -1.61 -17.16 2.28
N ARG A 763 -2.22 -16.96 1.10
CA ARG A 763 -3.56 -16.37 0.98
C ARG A 763 -4.29 -16.88 -0.25
N TRP A 764 -5.62 -16.82 -0.22
CA TRP A 764 -6.45 -17.01 -1.40
C TRP A 764 -6.81 -15.65 -2.00
N GLU A 765 -6.34 -15.35 -3.20
CA GLU A 765 -6.53 -14.06 -3.88
C GLU A 765 -6.50 -14.25 -5.40
N ASP A 766 -7.31 -13.49 -6.14
CA ASP A 766 -7.44 -13.56 -7.59
C ASP A 766 -7.77 -14.98 -8.11
N GLU A 767 -8.72 -15.65 -7.45
CA GLU A 767 -9.12 -17.04 -7.75
C GLU A 767 -7.93 -18.01 -7.76
N ALA A 768 -6.94 -17.78 -6.91
CA ALA A 768 -5.78 -18.66 -6.78
C ALA A 768 -5.24 -18.73 -5.34
N LEU A 769 -4.69 -19.88 -4.99
CA LEU A 769 -3.90 -20.04 -3.78
C LEU A 769 -2.50 -19.49 -4.05
N GLN A 770 -2.15 -18.41 -3.35
CA GLN A 770 -0.86 -17.75 -3.48
C GLN A 770 -0.04 -17.94 -2.22
N PHE A 771 1.20 -18.38 -2.36
CA PHE A 771 2.11 -18.56 -1.24
C PHE A 771 3.58 -18.34 -1.64
N ARG A 772 4.43 -18.08 -0.65
CA ARG A 772 5.87 -17.82 -0.84
C ARG A 772 6.69 -18.97 -0.29
N VAL A 773 7.49 -19.62 -1.13
CA VAL A 773 8.41 -20.70 -0.72
C VAL A 773 9.84 -20.14 -0.65
N PRO A 774 10.64 -20.47 0.38
CA PRO A 774 12.05 -20.07 0.41
C PRO A 774 12.82 -20.60 -0.82
N PRO A 775 13.88 -19.94 -1.28
CA PRO A 775 14.73 -20.45 -2.38
C PRO A 775 15.46 -21.74 -1.98
N VAL A 776 15.71 -22.69 -2.91
CA VAL A 776 16.74 -23.75 -2.71
C VAL A 776 17.94 -23.37 -3.57
N LEU A 777 19.11 -23.19 -2.96
CA LEU A 777 20.32 -23.13 -3.77
C LEU A 777 20.71 -24.54 -4.23
N HIS A 778 20.68 -24.77 -5.55
CA HIS A 778 21.02 -26.07 -6.13
C HIS A 778 22.41 -26.55 -5.68
N PRO A 779 22.63 -27.85 -5.38
CA PRO A 779 23.92 -28.37 -4.91
C PRO A 779 25.10 -28.13 -5.86
N SER A 780 24.84 -28.12 -7.17
CA SER A 780 25.84 -27.80 -8.20
C SER A 780 26.32 -26.34 -8.16
N VAL A 781 25.58 -25.44 -7.50
CA VAL A 781 26.00 -24.05 -7.30
C VAL A 781 26.84 -23.97 -6.03
N LYS A 782 28.16 -23.85 -6.23
CA LYS A 782 29.16 -23.78 -5.16
C LYS A 782 29.26 -22.41 -4.54
N HIS A 783 29.21 -21.36 -5.35
CA HIS A 783 29.22 -19.97 -4.91
C HIS A 783 28.14 -19.18 -5.65
N LEU A 784 27.34 -18.41 -4.89
CA LEU A 784 26.33 -17.52 -5.40
C LEU A 784 26.62 -16.08 -4.93
N LEU A 785 26.78 -15.16 -5.88
CA LEU A 785 26.80 -13.72 -5.60
C LEU A 785 25.40 -13.16 -5.81
N VAL A 786 24.78 -12.63 -4.75
CA VAL A 786 23.51 -11.91 -4.81
C VAL A 786 23.81 -10.43 -4.82
N ASN A 787 23.56 -9.79 -5.95
CA ASN A 787 23.80 -8.37 -6.14
C ASN A 787 22.49 -7.59 -6.07
N GLY A 788 22.45 -6.54 -5.27
CA GLY A 788 21.25 -5.71 -5.15
C GLY A 788 21.55 -4.37 -4.49
N PRO A 789 20.92 -3.27 -4.95
CA PRO A 789 21.19 -1.93 -4.46
C PRO A 789 20.93 -1.78 -2.96
N ILE A 790 20.03 -2.62 -2.42
CA ILE A 790 19.64 -2.62 -1.01
C ILE A 790 19.47 -4.05 -0.57
N LEU A 791 20.57 -4.61 -0.06
CA LEU A 791 20.55 -5.87 0.66
C LEU A 791 20.69 -5.65 2.16
N TYR A 792 20.00 -6.46 2.95
CA TYR A 792 20.16 -6.54 4.41
C TYR A 792 20.64 -7.95 4.71
N GLY A 793 21.81 -8.06 5.35
CA GLY A 793 22.41 -9.36 5.66
C GLY A 793 21.47 -10.27 6.44
N GLU A 794 20.68 -9.73 7.37
CA GLU A 794 19.66 -10.48 8.11
C GLU A 794 18.63 -11.12 7.17
N HIS A 795 18.09 -10.37 6.22
CA HIS A 795 17.05 -10.88 5.32
C HIS A 795 17.62 -11.87 4.29
N LEU A 796 18.86 -11.65 3.84
CA LEU A 796 19.57 -12.61 3.00
C LEU A 796 19.80 -13.93 3.74
N HIS A 797 20.18 -13.86 5.02
CA HIS A 797 20.28 -15.03 5.89
C HIS A 797 18.93 -15.74 6.05
N ARG A 798 17.83 -15.00 6.20
CA ARG A 798 16.46 -15.58 6.22
C ARG A 798 16.08 -16.29 4.91
N ALA A 799 16.57 -15.81 3.78
CA ALA A 799 16.33 -16.46 2.49
C ALA A 799 17.12 -17.78 2.35
N PHE A 800 18.33 -17.86 2.92
CA PHE A 800 19.23 -19.00 2.78
C PHE A 800 19.67 -19.55 4.14
N LEU A 801 18.72 -20.08 4.93
CA LEU A 801 18.99 -20.62 6.28
C LEU A 801 20.06 -21.74 6.29
N ASP A 802 20.13 -22.54 5.23
CA ASP A 802 21.03 -23.69 5.12
C ASP A 802 22.38 -23.36 4.45
N ALA A 803 22.68 -22.08 4.22
CA ALA A 803 23.91 -21.64 3.58
C ALA A 803 24.65 -20.60 4.43
N GLU A 804 25.98 -20.67 4.43
CA GLU A 804 26.80 -19.61 5.00
C GLU A 804 26.68 -18.36 4.11
N THR A 805 26.16 -17.29 4.72
CA THR A 805 25.88 -16.00 4.06
C THR A 805 26.76 -14.90 4.62
N GLU A 806 27.42 -14.14 3.76
CA GLU A 806 28.12 -12.90 4.14
C GLU A 806 27.56 -11.74 3.31
N SER A 807 27.69 -10.49 3.78
CA SER A 807 27.31 -9.31 3.03
C SER A 807 28.46 -8.34 2.94
N LEU A 808 28.85 -8.01 1.72
CA LEU A 808 29.83 -6.99 1.39
C LEU A 808 29.10 -5.74 0.91
N ARG A 809 29.58 -4.60 1.38
CA ARG A 809 29.09 -3.30 0.98
C ARG A 809 30.21 -2.56 0.29
N THR A 810 29.98 -2.10 -0.93
CA THR A 810 30.97 -1.27 -1.60
C THR A 810 30.86 0.16 -1.07
N GLN A 811 31.99 0.86 -1.03
CA GLN A 811 31.97 2.26 -0.63
C GLN A 811 31.33 3.12 -1.72
N PRO A 812 30.52 4.12 -1.35
CA PRO A 812 29.91 4.99 -2.34
C PRO A 812 30.97 5.90 -3.00
N ARG A 813 31.06 5.93 -4.34
CA ARG A 813 31.87 6.89 -5.12
C ARG A 813 31.56 8.32 -4.71
N ALA A 814 32.60 9.14 -4.68
CA ALA A 814 32.47 10.57 -4.46
C ALA A 814 31.51 11.21 -5.47
N TRP A 815 30.70 12.16 -5.01
CA TRP A 815 29.85 12.95 -5.90
C TRP A 815 30.69 13.92 -6.72
N VAL A 816 30.18 14.32 -7.89
CA VAL A 816 30.86 15.33 -8.71
C VAL A 816 31.02 16.61 -7.90
N PRO A 817 32.21 17.25 -7.91
CA PRO A 817 32.46 18.48 -7.19
C PRO A 817 31.37 19.54 -7.46
N GLY A 818 30.84 20.12 -6.39
CA GLY A 818 29.74 21.10 -6.45
C GLY A 818 28.36 20.53 -6.09
N ASN A 819 28.18 19.21 -6.16
CA ASN A 819 26.94 18.57 -5.74
C ASN A 819 26.81 18.51 -4.22
N ARG A 820 25.59 18.70 -3.72
CA ARG A 820 25.31 18.66 -2.28
C ARG A 820 23.94 18.08 -2.00
N ALA A 821 23.81 17.39 -0.86
CA ALA A 821 22.53 17.04 -0.28
C ALA A 821 22.36 17.80 1.04
N PHE A 822 21.17 18.33 1.28
CA PHE A 822 20.80 18.94 2.54
C PHE A 822 19.66 18.11 3.13
N GLN A 823 19.86 17.59 4.34
CA GLN A 823 18.85 16.77 5.00
C GLN A 823 18.39 17.42 6.29
N ILE A 824 17.08 17.54 6.46
CA ILE A 824 16.51 18.12 7.68
C ILE A 824 16.75 17.19 8.87
N ARG A 825 17.15 17.75 10.01
CA ARG A 825 17.50 16.95 11.20
C ARG A 825 16.43 16.88 12.28
N THR A 826 15.30 17.58 12.12
CA THR A 826 14.36 17.88 13.21
C THR A 826 13.00 17.17 13.15
N GLY A 827 12.66 16.46 12.07
CA GLY A 827 11.39 15.76 11.97
C GLY A 827 11.30 14.83 10.76
N ILE A 828 10.59 13.71 10.90
CA ILE A 828 10.42 12.70 9.83
C ILE A 828 9.28 13.01 8.86
N TYR A 829 8.39 13.95 9.18
CA TYR A 829 7.30 14.44 8.31
C TYR A 829 6.53 13.34 7.54
N PRO A 830 5.85 12.41 8.23
CA PRO A 830 4.88 11.52 7.59
C PRO A 830 3.73 12.33 6.97
N ARG A 831 2.90 11.67 6.16
CA ARG A 831 1.77 12.29 5.46
C ARG A 831 0.86 13.08 6.42
N GLU A 832 0.63 12.51 7.61
CA GLU A 832 -0.17 13.06 8.71
C GLU A 832 0.40 14.35 9.30
N THR A 833 1.70 14.61 9.11
CA THR A 833 2.34 15.87 9.53
C THR A 833 2.36 16.90 8.40
N ILE A 834 2.13 16.50 7.14
CA ILE A 834 2.13 17.40 5.99
C ILE A 834 0.70 17.88 5.68
N LEU A 835 -0.29 17.00 5.81
CA LEU A 835 -1.67 17.26 5.42
C LEU A 835 -2.59 17.28 6.64
N ASP A 836 -3.61 18.15 6.58
CA ASP A 836 -4.71 18.14 7.52
C ASP A 836 -5.82 17.22 7.01
N PHE A 837 -6.31 16.40 7.92
CA PHE A 837 -7.30 15.39 7.66
C PHE A 837 -8.61 15.75 8.37
N SER A 838 -9.73 15.51 7.71
CA SER A 838 -11.03 15.60 8.34
C SER A 838 -11.19 14.51 9.39
N SER A 839 -12.27 14.64 10.14
CA SER A 839 -12.85 13.56 10.93
C SER A 839 -13.05 12.27 10.11
N THR A 840 -13.39 12.36 8.82
CA THR A 840 -13.47 11.24 7.86
C THR A 840 -12.12 10.80 7.30
N TRP A 841 -11.04 11.48 7.65
CA TRP A 841 -9.69 11.36 7.08
C TRP A 841 -9.61 11.61 5.58
N ASP A 842 -10.56 12.37 5.05
CA ASP A 842 -10.39 13.02 3.76
C ASP A 842 -9.38 14.16 3.93
N VAL A 843 -8.55 14.38 2.93
CA VAL A 843 -7.58 15.48 2.97
C VAL A 843 -8.35 16.78 2.85
N ILE A 844 -8.39 17.57 3.92
CA ILE A 844 -9.01 18.90 3.95
C ILE A 844 -8.06 19.91 3.28
N GLY A 845 -6.76 19.73 3.46
CA GLY A 845 -5.76 20.65 2.91
C GLY A 845 -4.37 20.39 3.48
N MET A 846 -3.49 21.37 3.33
CA MET A 846 -2.15 21.37 3.92
C MET A 846 -2.23 21.73 5.40
N SER A 847 -1.56 20.94 6.25
CA SER A 847 -1.36 21.28 7.67
C SER A 847 -0.50 22.53 7.84
N GLU A 848 -0.48 23.12 9.04
CA GLU A 848 0.41 24.26 9.35
C GLU A 848 1.88 23.92 9.01
N THR A 849 2.32 22.71 9.34
CA THR A 849 3.69 22.26 9.01
C THR A 849 3.88 22.12 7.50
N GLY A 850 2.92 21.53 6.78
CA GLY A 850 2.95 21.43 5.32
C GLY A 850 3.01 22.81 4.65
N GLN A 851 2.15 23.75 5.06
CA GLN A 851 2.13 25.12 4.56
C GLN A 851 3.48 25.83 4.79
N GLN A 852 4.05 25.67 5.97
CA GLN A 852 5.37 26.22 6.31
C GLN A 852 6.51 25.65 5.46
N ILE A 853 6.44 24.37 5.09
CA ILE A 853 7.43 23.73 4.22
C ILE A 853 7.28 24.25 2.79
N PHE A 854 6.08 24.18 2.22
CA PHE A 854 5.86 24.52 0.81
C PHE A 854 5.95 26.02 0.52
N SER A 855 5.58 26.89 1.46
CA SER A 855 5.80 28.34 1.32
C SER A 855 7.29 28.71 1.21
N ARG A 856 8.18 28.01 1.93
CA ARG A 856 9.63 28.19 1.81
C ARG A 856 10.18 27.67 0.48
N ILE A 857 9.66 26.54 0.01
CA ILE A 857 10.01 25.99 -1.31
C ILE A 857 9.59 26.98 -2.41
N GLN A 858 8.37 27.48 -2.34
CA GLN A 858 7.86 28.46 -3.29
C GLN A 858 8.69 29.76 -3.28
N ALA A 859 9.04 30.28 -2.09
CA ALA A 859 9.88 31.46 -1.97
C ALA A 859 11.27 31.26 -2.61
N GLU A 860 11.86 30.07 -2.50
CA GLU A 860 13.14 29.76 -3.17
C GLU A 860 12.98 29.67 -4.70
N ILE A 861 11.88 29.07 -5.18
CA ILE A 861 11.56 28.98 -6.62
C ILE A 861 11.39 30.37 -7.23
N GLU A 862 10.71 31.28 -6.53
CA GLU A 862 10.48 32.65 -6.98
C GLU A 862 11.73 33.53 -6.88
N ARG A 863 12.69 33.17 -6.01
CA ARG A 863 13.92 33.94 -5.79
C ARG A 863 14.84 33.97 -7.01
N ASP A 864 14.98 32.85 -7.73
CA ASP A 864 15.79 32.77 -8.96
C ASP A 864 15.07 31.99 -10.06
N PRO A 865 14.47 32.68 -11.06
CA PRO A 865 13.74 32.03 -12.14
C PRO A 865 14.64 31.22 -13.10
N ASN A 866 15.96 31.37 -13.02
CA ASN A 866 16.89 30.61 -13.86
C ASN A 866 17.21 29.23 -13.29
N ILE A 867 16.96 29.02 -11.99
CA ILE A 867 17.23 27.73 -11.34
C ILE A 867 16.05 26.80 -11.59
N LYS A 868 16.34 25.62 -12.16
CA LYS A 868 15.34 24.59 -12.42
C LYS A 868 15.09 23.72 -11.18
N HIS A 869 13.83 23.56 -10.80
CA HIS A 869 13.41 22.83 -9.61
C HIS A 869 12.59 21.58 -9.93
N GLY A 870 12.82 20.48 -9.22
CA GLY A 870 11.93 19.31 -9.18
C GLY A 870 11.36 19.12 -7.78
N ILE A 871 10.11 18.67 -7.66
CA ILE A 871 9.44 18.42 -6.37
C ILE A 871 8.85 17.01 -6.34
N ILE A 872 9.19 16.26 -5.28
CA ILE A 872 8.69 14.92 -4.99
C ILE A 872 8.03 14.96 -3.61
N THR A 873 6.77 14.55 -3.50
CA THR A 873 6.03 14.57 -2.24
C THR A 873 4.94 13.48 -2.19
N VAL A 874 4.10 13.47 -1.17
CA VAL A 874 2.95 12.56 -1.04
C VAL A 874 1.85 12.89 -2.06
N LEU A 875 1.16 11.87 -2.59
CA LEU A 875 0.17 11.99 -3.67
C LEU A 875 -0.87 13.11 -3.44
N TYR A 876 -1.45 13.17 -2.25
CA TYR A 876 -2.51 14.12 -1.92
C TYR A 876 -2.01 15.57 -1.79
N ALA A 877 -0.71 15.79 -1.60
CA ALA A 877 -0.13 17.13 -1.62
C ALA A 877 -0.02 17.68 -3.05
N LEU A 878 0.03 16.83 -4.08
CA LEU A 878 0.21 17.27 -5.47
C LEU A 878 -0.94 18.17 -5.94
N GLU A 879 -2.18 17.84 -5.57
CA GLU A 879 -3.37 18.63 -5.91
C GLU A 879 -3.29 20.07 -5.39
N GLN A 880 -2.77 20.23 -4.17
CA GLN A 880 -2.62 21.54 -3.51
C GLN A 880 -1.43 22.35 -4.05
N LEU A 881 -0.50 21.72 -4.78
CA LEU A 881 0.72 22.32 -5.30
C LEU A 881 0.67 22.61 -6.81
N LYS A 882 -0.51 22.44 -7.45
CA LYS A 882 -0.69 22.73 -8.89
C LYS A 882 -0.32 24.16 -9.27
N SER A 883 -0.48 25.13 -8.37
CA SER A 883 -0.04 26.52 -8.61
C SER A 883 1.48 26.63 -8.72
N ILE A 884 2.23 25.97 -7.85
CA ILE A 884 3.69 25.96 -7.89
C ILE A 884 4.19 25.29 -9.18
N ALA A 885 3.52 24.23 -9.63
CA ALA A 885 3.87 23.55 -10.88
C ALA A 885 3.66 24.42 -12.14
N LYS A 886 2.89 25.52 -12.07
CA LYS A 886 2.74 26.46 -13.19
C LYS A 886 3.95 27.39 -13.37
N ASN A 887 4.85 27.47 -12.39
CA ASN A 887 6.06 28.28 -12.51
C ASN A 887 7.00 27.68 -13.56
N GLY A 888 7.44 28.50 -14.52
CA GLY A 888 8.24 28.04 -15.67
C GLY A 888 9.62 27.46 -15.33
N ASN A 889 10.06 27.61 -14.07
CA ASN A 889 11.29 27.03 -13.55
C ASN A 889 11.07 25.77 -12.70
N VAL A 890 9.85 25.23 -12.61
CA VAL A 890 9.56 23.91 -12.04
C VAL A 890 9.49 22.88 -13.18
N CYS A 891 10.47 21.96 -13.23
CA CYS A 891 10.57 20.91 -14.24
C CYS A 891 9.56 19.79 -14.03
N PHE A 892 9.32 19.39 -12.78
CA PHE A 892 8.37 18.33 -12.46
C PHE A 892 7.84 18.43 -11.03
N LEU A 893 6.61 17.95 -10.85
CA LEU A 893 5.94 17.75 -9.56
C LEU A 893 5.34 16.33 -9.58
N THR A 894 5.86 15.42 -8.75
CA THR A 894 5.42 14.01 -8.76
C THR A 894 5.35 13.41 -7.36
N GLU A 895 4.78 12.20 -7.26
CA GLU A 895 4.82 11.38 -6.06
C GLU A 895 6.03 10.45 -6.00
N PHE A 896 6.39 10.00 -4.81
CA PHE A 896 7.52 9.10 -4.54
C PHE A 896 7.59 7.84 -5.42
N ARG A 897 6.46 7.33 -5.95
CA ARG A 897 6.41 6.08 -6.73
C ARG A 897 6.14 6.28 -8.23
N ARG A 898 5.88 7.49 -8.70
CA ARG A 898 5.63 7.81 -10.12
C ARG A 898 6.85 8.49 -10.72
N LEU A 899 7.93 7.71 -10.85
CA LEU A 899 9.22 8.21 -11.33
C LEU A 899 9.53 7.80 -12.77
N GLU A 900 8.80 6.82 -13.32
CA GLU A 900 8.99 6.34 -14.68
C GLU A 900 8.76 7.45 -15.71
N GLY A 901 9.70 7.63 -16.63
CA GLY A 901 9.62 8.63 -17.70
C GLY A 901 10.06 10.04 -17.31
N LEU A 902 10.62 10.24 -16.11
CA LEU A 902 11.11 11.55 -15.63
C LEU A 902 12.62 11.75 -15.79
N GLU A 903 13.35 10.84 -16.44
CA GLU A 903 14.80 10.84 -16.52
C GLU A 903 15.36 12.17 -17.05
N THR A 904 14.80 12.68 -18.15
CA THR A 904 15.19 13.97 -18.72
C THR A 904 14.88 15.13 -17.77
N ALA A 905 13.75 15.10 -17.07
CA ALA A 905 13.36 16.14 -16.13
C ALA A 905 14.28 16.18 -14.89
N PHE A 906 14.77 15.02 -14.43
CA PHE A 906 15.82 14.92 -13.41
C PHE A 906 17.16 15.49 -13.89
N GLN A 907 17.52 15.28 -15.16
CA GLN A 907 18.73 15.86 -15.75
C GLN A 907 18.66 17.38 -15.86
N GLU A 908 17.48 17.95 -16.10
CA GLU A 908 17.27 19.41 -16.15
C GLU A 908 17.23 20.07 -14.76
N ALA A 909 16.62 19.40 -13.77
CA ALA A 909 16.44 19.97 -12.43
C ALA A 909 17.76 20.19 -11.69
N GLN A 910 18.10 21.43 -11.34
CA GLN A 910 19.29 21.77 -10.56
C GLN A 910 19.07 21.62 -9.06
N VAL A 911 17.84 21.84 -8.60
CA VAL A 911 17.43 21.68 -7.20
C VAL A 911 16.27 20.68 -7.14
N ILE A 912 16.39 19.64 -6.32
CA ILE A 912 15.36 18.62 -6.18
C ILE A 912 14.89 18.57 -4.73
N TRP A 913 13.61 18.87 -4.52
CA TRP A 913 12.94 18.84 -3.24
C TRP A 913 12.25 17.50 -3.03
N ILE A 914 12.63 16.77 -1.98
CA ILE A 914 12.03 15.50 -1.59
C ILE A 914 11.36 15.71 -0.24
N VAL A 915 10.04 15.80 -0.22
CA VAL A 915 9.27 16.27 0.92
C VAL A 915 8.47 15.15 1.58
N GLY A 916 8.81 14.85 2.84
CA GLY A 916 8.11 13.87 3.66
C GLY A 916 8.61 12.44 3.51
N MET A 917 7.79 11.51 3.99
CA MET A 917 8.04 10.07 3.94
C MET A 917 7.17 9.38 2.89
N PRO A 918 7.71 8.44 2.10
CA PRO A 918 6.92 7.61 1.20
C PRO A 918 5.89 6.78 1.96
N GLU A 919 4.64 6.76 1.47
CA GLU A 919 3.60 5.90 2.03
C GLU A 919 3.81 4.45 1.58
N ILE A 920 3.72 3.51 2.53
CA ILE A 920 3.79 2.08 2.27
C ILE A 920 2.48 1.43 2.66
N GLY A 921 1.79 0.85 1.67
CA GLY A 921 0.55 0.14 1.90
C GLY A 921 0.72 -1.02 2.88
N PRO A 922 -0.24 -1.23 3.81
CA PRO A 922 -0.14 -2.25 4.85
C PRO A 922 0.00 -3.66 4.26
N GLY A 923 -0.61 -3.92 3.09
CA GLY A 923 -0.47 -5.20 2.39
C GLY A 923 0.97 -5.52 1.97
N THR A 924 1.77 -4.52 1.57
CA THR A 924 3.19 -4.70 1.21
C THR A 924 4.03 -5.01 2.44
N ILE A 925 3.81 -4.29 3.55
CA ILE A 925 4.51 -4.54 4.83
C ILE A 925 4.15 -5.94 5.34
N LEU A 926 2.88 -6.31 5.33
CA LEU A 926 2.39 -7.64 5.72
C LEU A 926 3.08 -8.74 4.90
N GLU A 927 2.99 -8.66 3.57
CA GLU A 927 3.57 -9.67 2.68
C GLU A 927 5.07 -9.86 2.93
N PHE A 928 5.83 -8.76 3.02
CA PHE A 928 7.27 -8.85 3.20
C PHE A 928 7.64 -9.36 4.59
N THR A 929 6.96 -8.88 5.63
CA THR A 929 7.25 -9.31 7.00
C THR A 929 6.93 -10.80 7.19
N GLN A 930 5.77 -11.27 6.69
CA GLN A 930 5.42 -12.69 6.71
C GLN A 930 6.41 -13.55 5.91
N THR A 931 6.92 -13.04 4.79
CA THR A 931 7.92 -13.76 3.98
C THR A 931 9.24 -13.97 4.72
N TYR A 932 9.75 -12.97 5.44
CA TYR A 932 11.04 -13.11 6.14
C TYR A 932 10.93 -13.70 7.55
N PHE A 933 9.85 -13.39 8.25
CA PHE A 933 9.71 -13.62 9.70
C PHE A 933 8.47 -14.44 10.07
N GLY A 934 7.68 -14.91 9.10
CA GLY A 934 6.47 -15.70 9.36
C GLY A 934 6.73 -17.05 10.04
N ASN A 935 7.98 -17.50 10.07
CA ASN A 935 8.41 -18.71 10.77
C ASN A 935 9.02 -18.46 12.17
N ASP A 936 9.11 -17.21 12.61
CA ASP A 936 9.66 -16.92 13.94
C ASP A 936 8.75 -17.47 15.06
N GLU A 937 9.36 -17.82 16.19
CA GLU A 937 8.65 -18.31 17.38
C GLU A 937 7.61 -17.29 17.86
N GLU A 938 8.02 -16.03 17.94
CA GLU A 938 7.17 -14.92 18.35
C GLU A 938 6.33 -14.39 17.18
N PRO A 939 5.00 -14.26 17.35
CA PRO A 939 4.15 -13.78 16.27
C PRO A 939 4.40 -12.31 15.94
N LEU A 940 4.08 -11.88 14.71
CA LEU A 940 4.36 -10.53 14.23
C LEU A 940 3.38 -9.50 14.80
N SER A 941 3.85 -8.33 15.26
CA SER A 941 2.97 -7.24 15.69
C SER A 941 3.05 -6.03 14.76
N TYR A 942 1.94 -5.72 14.09
CA TYR A 942 1.81 -4.56 13.21
C TYR A 942 1.31 -3.30 13.95
N GLU A 943 1.37 -3.31 15.29
CA GLU A 943 0.99 -2.15 16.09
C GLU A 943 2.00 -1.01 15.86
N MET A 944 1.49 0.15 15.48
CA MET A 944 2.27 1.36 15.25
C MET A 944 2.04 2.35 16.39
N GLU A 945 3.11 2.95 16.88
CA GLU A 945 3.06 4.05 17.82
C GLU A 945 2.76 5.35 17.07
N PRO A 946 1.72 6.12 17.47
CA PRO A 946 1.28 7.32 16.77
C PRO A 946 2.35 8.42 16.76
N GLU A 947 3.23 8.45 17.76
CA GLU A 947 4.41 9.31 17.79
C GLU A 947 5.54 8.47 18.41
N PRO A 948 6.62 8.12 17.67
CA PRO A 948 7.15 8.76 16.45
C PRO A 948 6.85 8.02 15.12
N TYR A 949 5.65 7.48 14.90
CA TYR A 949 5.30 6.71 13.69
C TYR A 949 6.25 5.52 13.44
N ARG A 950 6.41 4.67 14.46
CA ARG A 950 7.23 3.46 14.40
C ARG A 950 6.42 2.23 14.77
N TYR A 951 6.70 1.11 14.13
CA TYR A 951 6.17 -0.18 14.56
C TYR A 951 6.84 -0.62 15.86
N LYS A 952 6.03 -1.16 16.78
CA LYS A 952 6.54 -1.70 18.05
C LYS A 952 7.38 -2.96 17.86
N ASP A 953 7.04 -3.77 16.86
CA ASP A 953 7.83 -4.94 16.48
C ASP A 953 9.01 -4.51 15.62
N ALA A 954 10.23 -4.76 16.13
CA ALA A 954 11.47 -4.39 15.45
C ALA A 954 11.59 -5.05 14.06
N ARG A 955 11.01 -6.24 13.84
CA ARG A 955 11.04 -6.95 12.56
C ARG A 955 10.19 -6.24 11.52
N VAL A 956 8.97 -5.84 11.91
CA VAL A 956 8.07 -5.05 11.05
C VAL A 956 8.68 -3.67 10.77
N GLN A 957 9.26 -3.04 11.78
CA GLN A 957 9.96 -1.76 11.62
C GLN A 957 11.13 -1.88 10.63
N SER A 958 11.96 -2.92 10.74
CA SER A 958 13.08 -3.18 9.81
C SER A 958 12.61 -3.28 8.36
N VAL A 959 11.52 -4.02 8.11
CA VAL A 959 10.91 -4.13 6.76
C VAL A 959 10.40 -2.78 6.27
N HIS A 960 9.71 -2.02 7.13
CA HIS A 960 9.21 -0.69 6.79
C HIS A 960 10.36 0.27 6.42
N GLU A 961 11.38 0.36 7.27
CA GLU A 961 12.56 1.20 7.04
C GLU A 961 13.26 0.83 5.74
N LYS A 962 13.45 -0.46 5.48
CA LYS A 962 14.07 -0.95 4.25
C LYS A 962 13.32 -0.50 3.00
N VAL A 963 11.98 -0.59 3.00
CA VAL A 963 11.17 -0.19 1.85
C VAL A 963 11.24 1.32 1.64
N VAL A 964 11.28 2.12 2.72
CA VAL A 964 11.47 3.57 2.64
C VAL A 964 12.86 3.92 2.08
N ILE A 965 13.92 3.32 2.62
CA ILE A 965 15.31 3.54 2.16
C ILE A 965 15.41 3.22 0.68
N ARG A 966 14.73 2.16 0.21
CA ARG A 966 14.66 1.84 -1.21
C ARG A 966 14.09 2.94 -2.07
N ILE A 967 12.96 3.49 -1.69
CA ILE A 967 12.33 4.56 -2.47
C ILE A 967 13.25 5.79 -2.52
N PHE A 968 13.87 6.18 -1.41
CA PHE A 968 14.82 7.30 -1.42
C PHE A 968 16.05 7.03 -2.28
N THR A 969 16.58 5.81 -2.22
CA THR A 969 17.76 5.42 -3.00
C THR A 969 17.43 5.41 -4.50
N GLU A 970 16.30 4.83 -4.90
CA GLU A 970 15.80 4.84 -6.29
C GLU A 970 15.62 6.28 -6.81
N ILE A 971 15.14 7.21 -5.98
CA ILE A 971 15.04 8.63 -6.36
C ILE A 971 16.42 9.24 -6.57
N LEU A 972 17.36 9.00 -5.66
CA LEU A 972 18.71 9.59 -5.71
C LEU A 972 19.54 9.04 -6.87
N GLU A 973 19.31 7.79 -7.27
CA GLU A 973 19.84 7.20 -8.51
C GLU A 973 19.45 8.02 -9.74
N LEU A 974 18.18 8.42 -9.85
CA LEU A 974 17.69 9.22 -10.99
C LEU A 974 18.33 10.62 -11.03
N VAL A 975 18.78 11.15 -9.88
CA VAL A 975 19.47 12.45 -9.83
C VAL A 975 20.88 12.39 -10.42
N GLN A 976 21.54 11.22 -10.37
CA GLN A 976 22.90 11.00 -10.89
C GLN A 976 23.96 11.96 -10.32
N LEU A 977 23.99 12.14 -8.99
CA LEU A 977 24.94 13.03 -8.29
C LEU A 977 26.42 12.67 -8.48
N ASN A 978 26.71 11.46 -8.94
CA ASN A 978 28.04 10.98 -9.28
C ASN A 978 28.44 11.30 -10.75
N ARG A 979 27.53 11.81 -11.59
CA ARG A 979 27.76 12.10 -13.02
C ARG A 979 27.46 13.54 -13.41
N LEU A 980 26.35 14.09 -12.92
CA LEU A 980 25.88 15.42 -13.29
C LEU A 980 26.36 16.44 -12.27
N ALA A 981 26.99 17.52 -12.73
CA ALA A 981 27.47 18.58 -11.84
C ALA A 981 26.36 19.55 -11.40
N ASN A 982 26.63 20.31 -10.33
CA ASN A 982 25.83 21.43 -9.83
C ASN A 982 24.38 21.09 -9.43
N LYS A 983 24.17 19.89 -8.88
CA LYS A 983 22.90 19.41 -8.34
C LYS A 983 22.82 19.63 -6.83
N LYS A 984 21.68 20.15 -6.36
CA LYS A 984 21.36 20.25 -4.93
C LYS A 984 20.13 19.42 -4.62
N VAL A 985 20.23 18.49 -3.67
CA VAL A 985 19.08 17.70 -3.22
C VAL A 985 18.66 18.13 -1.82
N MET A 986 17.38 18.41 -1.64
CA MET A 986 16.77 18.81 -0.38
C MET A 986 15.92 17.65 0.16
N LEU A 987 16.42 16.93 1.14
CA LEU A 987 15.73 15.85 1.84
C LEU A 987 14.98 16.41 3.05
N ILE A 988 13.70 16.69 2.89
CA ILE A 988 12.81 17.17 3.97
C ILE A 988 12.21 15.98 4.72
N THR A 989 13.10 15.13 5.24
CA THR A 989 12.81 14.10 6.23
C THR A 989 14.03 13.85 7.12
N GLY A 990 13.79 13.74 8.43
CA GLY A 990 14.76 13.35 9.45
C GLY A 990 14.94 11.84 9.55
N PHE A 991 14.48 11.10 8.55
CA PHE A 991 14.65 9.66 8.46
C PHE A 991 16.09 9.30 8.06
N ARG A 992 16.72 8.33 8.73
CA ARG A 992 18.10 7.95 8.43
C ARG A 992 18.16 7.19 7.10
N ILE A 993 18.84 7.77 6.11
CA ILE A 993 19.08 7.16 4.80
C ILE A 993 20.58 6.79 4.74
N PRO A 994 20.94 5.52 4.97
CA PRO A 994 22.33 5.06 4.88
C PRO A 994 22.96 5.42 3.53
N ASP A 995 24.27 5.59 3.49
CA ASP A 995 25.07 5.97 2.29
C ASP A 995 24.78 7.35 1.71
N ILE A 996 23.78 8.05 2.22
CA ILE A 996 23.49 9.45 1.88
C ILE A 996 23.84 10.33 3.07
N ILE A 997 23.32 10.02 4.26
CA ILE A 997 23.59 10.80 5.47
C ILE A 997 25.07 10.78 5.88
N ASP A 998 25.72 9.63 5.66
CA ASP A 998 27.07 9.36 6.13
C ASP A 998 28.14 10.07 5.27
N ARG A 999 27.75 10.59 4.09
CA ARG A 999 28.65 11.29 3.17
C ARG A 999 29.11 12.65 3.71
N PRO A 1000 30.34 13.08 3.39
CA PRO A 1000 30.83 14.41 3.74
C PRO A 1000 30.04 15.52 3.02
N GLU A 1001 29.57 15.29 1.79
CA GLU A 1001 28.81 16.24 0.98
C GLU A 1001 27.38 16.49 1.47
N THR A 1002 26.87 15.62 2.35
CA THR A 1002 25.52 15.77 2.93
C THR A 1002 25.58 16.65 4.17
N LEU A 1003 24.80 17.73 4.19
CA LEU A 1003 24.74 18.69 5.30
C LEU A 1003 23.42 18.57 6.05
N LEU A 1004 23.50 18.39 7.37
CA LEU A 1004 22.31 18.35 8.23
C LEU A 1004 21.88 19.76 8.61
N PHE A 1005 20.63 20.10 8.35
CA PHE A 1005 20.08 21.44 8.60
C PHE A 1005 18.76 21.38 9.39
N ASP A 1006 18.33 22.51 9.92
CA ASP A 1006 16.96 22.71 10.38
C ASP A 1006 16.34 23.96 9.72
N TRP A 1007 15.03 24.16 9.89
CA TRP A 1007 14.35 25.31 9.28
C TRP A 1007 14.92 26.66 9.73
N LYS A 1008 15.55 26.76 10.90
CA LYS A 1008 16.21 28.00 11.35
C LYS A 1008 17.50 28.26 10.60
N ASP A 1009 18.23 27.23 10.19
CA ASP A 1009 19.38 27.39 9.30
C ASP A 1009 18.94 27.95 7.93
N PHE A 1010 17.83 27.43 7.40
CA PHE A 1010 17.26 27.94 6.15
C PHE A 1010 16.78 29.39 6.27
N ASP A 1011 16.05 29.71 7.35
CA ASP A 1011 15.58 31.07 7.64
C ASP A 1011 16.77 32.05 7.77
N VAL A 1012 17.85 31.68 8.47
CA VAL A 1012 19.07 32.51 8.61
C VAL A 1012 19.79 32.68 7.27
N ALA A 1013 19.89 31.62 6.46
CA ALA A 1013 20.55 31.68 5.15
C ALA A 1013 19.84 32.60 4.16
N GLY A 1014 18.50 32.65 4.22
CA GLY A 1014 17.68 33.40 3.27
C GLY A 1014 17.60 32.77 1.88
N GLY A 1015 18.20 31.59 1.68
CA GLY A 1015 18.05 30.71 0.52
C GLY A 1015 19.21 29.72 0.37
N LEU A 1016 19.19 28.93 -0.70
CA LEU A 1016 20.07 27.75 -0.86
C LEU A 1016 21.53 28.07 -1.20
N ASP A 1017 21.84 29.30 -1.57
CA ASP A 1017 23.19 29.76 -1.88
C ASP A 1017 24.07 29.85 -0.62
N LYS A 1018 23.50 30.32 0.50
CA LYS A 1018 24.21 30.52 1.78
C LYS A 1018 23.99 29.43 2.81
N LEU A 1019 23.09 28.49 2.54
CA LEU A 1019 22.69 27.47 3.51
C LEU A 1019 23.87 26.66 4.06
N ALA A 1020 24.81 26.25 3.19
CA ALA A 1020 25.98 25.50 3.62
C ALA A 1020 26.90 26.28 4.57
N GLU A 1021 27.08 27.57 4.31
CA GLU A 1021 27.87 28.47 5.17
C GLU A 1021 27.23 28.59 6.55
N VAL A 1022 25.91 28.83 6.59
CA VAL A 1022 25.15 28.94 7.84
C VAL A 1022 25.21 27.66 8.67
N ILE A 1023 25.09 26.49 8.02
CA ILE A 1023 25.23 25.19 8.69
C ILE A 1023 26.63 25.05 9.29
N ALA A 1024 27.68 25.39 8.54
CA ALA A 1024 29.06 25.30 9.02
C ALA A 1024 29.30 26.22 10.22
N ILE A 1025 28.79 27.45 10.19
CA ILE A 1025 28.85 28.39 11.31
C ILE A 1025 28.14 27.79 12.53
N ARG A 1026 26.90 27.29 12.37
CA ARG A 1026 26.17 26.64 13.48
C ARG A 1026 26.96 25.47 14.06
N GLN A 1027 27.49 24.59 13.23
CA GLN A 1027 28.27 23.42 13.68
C GLN A 1027 29.55 23.82 14.42
N GLY A 1028 30.20 24.91 14.00
CA GLY A 1028 31.32 25.51 14.74
C GLY A 1028 30.90 25.91 16.15
N PHE A 1029 29.78 26.63 16.29
CA PHE A 1029 29.24 26.99 17.60
C PHE A 1029 28.78 25.78 18.43
N GLU A 1030 28.24 24.73 17.81
CA GLU A 1030 27.92 23.47 18.52
C GLU A 1030 29.18 22.80 19.06
N THR A 1031 30.27 22.80 18.28
CA THR A 1031 31.58 22.26 18.71
C THR A 1031 32.17 23.10 19.85
N GLU A 1032 32.13 24.43 19.74
CA GLU A 1032 32.56 25.33 20.81
C GLU A 1032 31.73 25.15 22.08
N ARG A 1033 30.41 24.94 21.96
CA ARG A 1033 29.53 24.62 23.09
C ARG A 1033 29.97 23.34 23.79
N ASP A 1034 30.25 22.29 23.02
CA ASP A 1034 30.62 20.98 23.57
C ASP A 1034 32.01 21.02 24.25
N ASN A 1035 32.83 22.03 23.93
CA ASN A 1035 34.11 22.33 24.57
C ASN A 1035 34.02 23.30 25.75
N LEU A 1036 32.84 23.84 26.09
CA LEU A 1036 32.69 24.73 27.25
C LEU A 1036 32.94 23.95 28.54
N THR A 1037 33.81 24.47 29.39
CA THR A 1037 34.15 23.89 30.69
C THR A 1037 33.74 24.83 31.83
N ALA A 1038 33.92 24.39 33.08
CA ALA A 1038 33.74 25.24 34.26
C ALA A 1038 34.71 26.43 34.29
N GLU A 1039 35.82 26.34 33.55
CA GLU A 1039 36.87 27.37 33.48
C GLU A 1039 36.64 28.37 32.35
N SER A 1040 35.69 28.10 31.44
CA SER A 1040 35.33 29.02 30.36
C SER A 1040 34.87 30.37 30.90
N SER A 1041 35.22 31.46 30.20
CA SER A 1041 34.85 32.79 30.68
C SER A 1041 33.36 33.06 30.48
N ARG A 1042 32.76 33.92 31.33
CA ARG A 1042 31.35 34.32 31.16
C ARG A 1042 31.07 34.89 29.77
N LYS A 1043 31.99 35.74 29.26
CA LYS A 1043 31.89 36.35 27.92
C LYS A 1043 31.93 35.30 26.81
N GLU A 1044 32.73 34.26 26.98
CA GLU A 1044 32.81 33.14 26.04
C GLU A 1044 31.50 32.34 26.01
N VAL A 1045 30.92 32.03 27.17
CA VAL A 1045 29.61 31.36 27.25
C VAL A 1045 28.48 32.22 26.68
N GLU A 1046 28.50 33.54 26.94
CA GLU A 1046 27.56 34.50 26.33
C GLU A 1046 27.67 34.49 24.81
N ARG A 1047 28.90 34.54 24.27
CA ARG A 1047 29.16 34.48 22.82
C ARG A 1047 28.67 33.16 22.23
N VAL A 1048 29.11 32.03 22.79
CA VAL A 1048 28.86 30.70 22.21
C VAL A 1048 27.37 30.37 22.22
N LEU A 1049 26.68 30.60 23.35
CA LEU A 1049 25.27 30.25 23.51
C LEU A 1049 24.31 31.37 23.07
N GLY A 1050 24.82 32.58 22.83
CA GLY A 1050 24.01 33.77 22.54
C GLY A 1050 22.99 34.06 23.65
N CYS A 1051 23.39 33.85 24.90
CA CYS A 1051 22.52 33.92 26.07
C CYS A 1051 22.85 35.14 26.95
N SER A 1052 21.89 35.56 27.79
CA SER A 1052 22.12 36.68 28.71
C SER A 1052 23.23 36.39 29.74
N PRO A 1053 23.88 37.41 30.32
CA PRO A 1053 24.90 37.22 31.36
C PRO A 1053 24.44 36.35 32.54
N ARG A 1054 23.14 36.45 32.88
CA ARG A 1054 22.52 35.61 33.93
C ARG A 1054 22.43 34.14 33.52
N GLN A 1055 22.12 33.85 32.26
CA GLN A 1055 22.06 32.47 31.73
C GLN A 1055 23.47 31.88 31.61
N ALA A 1056 24.44 32.66 31.14
CA ALA A 1056 25.84 32.23 31.04
C ALA A 1056 26.41 31.83 32.41
N ASN A 1057 26.17 32.64 33.44
CA ASN A 1057 26.57 32.29 34.81
C ASN A 1057 25.89 30.99 35.32
N ARG A 1058 24.61 30.73 34.97
CA ARG A 1058 23.94 29.48 35.35
C ARG A 1058 24.54 28.27 34.63
N VAL A 1059 24.95 28.42 33.38
CA VAL A 1059 25.61 27.34 32.62
C VAL A 1059 26.98 27.04 33.22
N LEU A 1060 27.81 28.06 33.49
CA LEU A 1060 29.10 27.89 34.17
C LEU A 1060 28.95 27.23 35.54
N GLN A 1061 27.92 27.59 36.32
CA GLN A 1061 27.62 26.95 37.59
C GLN A 1061 27.18 25.48 37.46
N ARG A 1062 26.56 25.09 36.34
CA ARG A 1062 26.22 23.68 36.07
C ARG A 1062 27.45 22.88 35.62
N LEU A 1063 28.36 23.52 34.89
CA LEU A 1063 29.61 22.91 34.43
C LEU A 1063 30.63 22.76 35.57
N GLY A 1064 30.61 23.66 36.56
CA GLY A 1064 31.43 23.57 37.77
C GLY A 1064 30.77 22.75 38.89
N LYS A 1065 31.49 21.75 39.43
CA LYS A 1065 31.09 21.02 40.65
C LYS A 1065 31.41 21.80 41.94
N SER A 1066 31.20 23.10 41.98
CA SER A 1066 31.45 23.87 43.21
C SER A 1066 30.18 23.95 44.06
N PRO A 1067 30.17 23.43 45.31
CA PRO A 1067 29.04 23.61 46.20
C PRO A 1067 28.78 25.10 46.39
N ARG A 1068 27.52 25.51 46.25
CA ARG A 1068 27.11 26.90 46.35
C ARG A 1068 27.39 27.41 47.76
N VAL A 1069 28.40 28.26 47.92
CA VAL A 1069 28.68 28.96 49.19
C VAL A 1069 27.41 29.72 49.60
N PRO A 1070 26.82 29.46 50.78
CA PRO A 1070 25.56 30.09 51.21
C PRO A 1070 25.64 31.61 51.19
N PHE A 1071 24.52 32.29 50.91
CA PHE A 1071 24.46 33.76 50.90
C PHE A 1071 24.95 34.38 52.20
N ARG A 1072 24.67 33.72 53.33
CA ARG A 1072 25.21 34.06 54.66
C ARG A 1072 26.72 34.25 54.64
N GLU A 1073 27.47 33.25 54.18
CA GLU A 1073 28.94 33.28 54.20
C GLU A 1073 29.50 34.36 53.28
N GLN A 1074 28.89 34.55 52.10
CA GLN A 1074 29.29 35.62 51.16
C GLN A 1074 29.03 37.02 51.74
N ILE A 1075 27.88 37.23 52.39
CA ILE A 1075 27.52 38.51 53.04
C ILE A 1075 28.49 38.81 54.18
N LEU A 1076 28.74 37.85 55.07
CA LEU A 1076 29.63 38.03 56.22
C LEU A 1076 31.08 38.31 55.79
N ALA A 1077 31.57 37.65 54.74
CA ALA A 1077 32.90 37.89 54.18
C ALA A 1077 33.05 39.30 53.55
N LEU A 1078 31.99 39.84 52.95
CA LEU A 1078 32.02 41.19 52.36
C LEU A 1078 31.94 42.30 53.42
N LEU A 1079 31.26 42.03 54.53
CA LEU A 1079 31.12 42.95 55.66
C LEU A 1079 32.30 42.94 56.63
N THR A 1080 33.23 41.98 56.50
CA THR A 1080 34.48 41.97 57.26
C THR A 1080 35.37 43.17 56.90
N ASN A 1081 35.18 43.73 55.70
CA ASN A 1081 35.90 44.91 55.21
C ASN A 1081 35.15 46.24 55.48
N GLY A 1082 34.27 46.27 56.48
CA GLY A 1082 33.53 47.46 56.91
C GLY A 1082 32.10 47.56 56.38
N GLU A 1083 31.54 48.78 56.40
CA GLU A 1083 30.17 49.03 55.94
C GLU A 1083 30.02 48.79 54.43
N LYS A 1084 28.95 48.09 54.03
CA LYS A 1084 28.58 47.91 52.61
C LYS A 1084 27.13 48.29 52.35
N LYS A 1085 26.89 48.87 51.18
CA LYS A 1085 25.54 49.21 50.73
C LYS A 1085 24.84 48.02 50.07
N THR A 1086 23.50 47.98 50.08
CA THR A 1086 22.72 46.95 49.38
C THR A 1086 23.11 46.80 47.91
N PRO A 1087 23.31 47.88 47.12
CA PRO A 1087 23.75 47.74 45.73
C PRO A 1087 25.13 47.09 45.62
N GLU A 1088 26.08 47.47 46.49
CA GLU A 1088 27.44 46.90 46.52
C GLU A 1088 27.41 45.40 46.87
N LEU A 1089 26.56 45.00 47.81
CA LEU A 1089 26.35 43.59 48.18
C LEU A 1089 25.64 42.82 47.06
N THR A 1090 24.65 43.43 46.40
CA THR A 1090 23.90 42.80 45.31
C THR A 1090 24.74 42.63 44.04
N GLU A 1091 25.69 43.54 43.83
CA GLU A 1091 26.65 43.49 42.72
C GLU A 1091 27.78 42.50 42.99
N ALA A 1092 28.24 42.40 44.24
CA ALA A 1092 29.33 41.50 44.63
C ALA A 1092 28.89 40.03 44.89
N ILE A 1093 27.65 39.80 45.32
CA ILE A 1093 27.12 38.47 45.68
C ILE A 1093 26.43 37.83 44.47
N GLN A 1094 26.81 36.60 44.16
CA GLN A 1094 26.20 35.86 43.04
C GLN A 1094 24.82 35.29 43.44
N GLY A 1095 23.77 36.10 43.30
CA GLY A 1095 22.39 35.71 43.65
C GLY A 1095 21.30 36.60 43.07
N HIS A 1096 20.04 36.19 43.22
CA HIS A 1096 18.91 37.03 42.85
C HIS A 1096 18.80 38.19 43.87
N PRO A 1097 18.71 39.48 43.45
CA PRO A 1097 18.67 40.63 44.36
C PRO A 1097 17.63 40.49 45.48
N LYS A 1098 16.45 39.94 45.16
CA LYS A 1098 15.39 39.70 46.14
C LYS A 1098 15.80 38.66 47.20
N ALA A 1099 16.50 37.60 46.82
CA ALA A 1099 16.96 36.57 47.75
C ALA A 1099 18.11 37.08 48.64
N ILE A 1100 19.01 37.89 48.08
CA ILE A 1100 20.05 38.60 48.84
C ILE A 1100 19.41 39.56 49.85
N ASN A 1101 18.38 40.31 49.44
CA ASN A 1101 17.63 41.20 50.35
C ASN A 1101 16.87 40.45 51.44
N THR A 1102 16.27 39.30 51.12
CA THR A 1102 15.63 38.42 52.11
C THR A 1102 16.67 37.92 53.10
N GLU A 1103 17.84 37.48 52.62
CA GLU A 1103 18.91 37.01 53.50
C GLU A 1103 19.51 38.15 54.35
N LEU A 1104 19.70 39.35 53.80
CA LEU A 1104 20.13 40.53 54.56
C LEU A 1104 19.12 40.89 55.67
N THR A 1105 17.83 40.77 55.38
CA THR A 1105 16.77 40.96 56.37
C THR A 1105 16.89 39.91 57.48
N ARG A 1106 17.01 38.63 57.08
CA ARG A 1106 17.16 37.51 58.01
C ARG A 1106 18.40 37.63 58.90
N LEU A 1107 19.55 38.02 58.35
CA LEU A 1107 20.80 38.20 59.10
C LEU A 1107 20.75 39.38 60.07
N VAL A 1108 20.01 40.45 59.73
CA VAL A 1108 19.74 41.55 60.66
C VAL A 1108 18.82 41.08 61.79
N GLU A 1109 17.76 40.33 61.47
CA GLU A 1109 16.84 39.75 62.48
C GLU A 1109 17.54 38.78 63.42
N MET A 1110 18.51 38.00 62.91
CA MET A 1110 19.33 37.10 63.72
C MET A 1110 20.45 37.81 64.49
N GLY A 1111 20.65 39.12 64.30
CA GLY A 1111 21.72 39.89 64.95
C GLY A 1111 23.13 39.58 64.44
N GLU A 1112 23.27 38.82 63.35
CA GLU A 1112 24.58 38.48 62.77
C GLU A 1112 25.21 39.65 61.99
N ILE A 1113 24.37 40.62 61.56
CA ILE A 1113 24.80 41.87 60.95
C ILE A 1113 23.95 43.03 61.49
N VAL A 1114 24.50 44.25 61.50
CA VAL A 1114 23.81 45.46 61.97
C VAL A 1114 23.49 46.36 60.79
N LYS A 1115 22.24 46.81 60.71
CA LYS A 1115 21.80 47.81 59.75
C LYS A 1115 22.02 49.21 60.32
N VAL A 1116 23.08 49.87 59.87
CA VAL A 1116 23.50 51.20 60.38
C VAL A 1116 22.57 52.31 59.88
N ARG A 1117 22.15 52.22 58.62
CA ARG A 1117 21.21 53.15 57.97
C ARG A 1117 20.51 52.44 56.81
N ARG A 1118 19.51 53.09 56.20
CA ARG A 1118 18.70 52.48 55.13
C ARG A 1118 19.61 51.98 53.99
N GLY A 1119 19.64 50.65 53.82
CA GLY A 1119 20.41 49.98 52.78
C GLY A 1119 21.92 49.90 53.04
N VAL A 1120 22.39 50.03 54.29
CA VAL A 1120 23.81 49.91 54.66
C VAL A 1120 23.96 48.98 55.87
N TYR A 1121 24.86 48.02 55.76
CA TYR A 1121 25.06 46.93 56.72
C TYR A 1121 26.53 46.84 57.13
N ARG A 1122 26.79 46.34 58.35
CA ARG A 1122 28.12 46.02 58.89
C ARG A 1122 28.05 44.80 59.82
N LEU A 1123 29.19 44.24 60.21
CA LEU A 1123 29.25 43.28 61.32
C LEU A 1123 29.00 43.97 62.68
N PRO A 1124 28.43 43.28 63.68
CA PRO A 1124 28.31 43.81 65.04
C PRO A 1124 29.69 44.14 65.62
N GLU A 1125 29.76 45.19 66.44
CA GLU A 1125 30.95 45.43 67.27
C GLU A 1125 30.99 44.34 68.35
N SER A 1126 32.13 43.66 68.48
CA SER A 1126 32.36 42.59 69.45
C SER A 1126 32.36 43.10 70.89
#